data_AF-A0A409VXN6-F1
#
_entry.id   AF-A0A409VXN6-F1
#
_cell.length_a   1.000
_cell.length_b   1.000
_cell.length_c   1.000
_cell.angle_alpha   90.00
_cell.angle_beta   90.00
_cell.angle_gamma   90.00
#
_symmetry.space_group_name_H-M   'P 1'
#
loop_
_entity.id
_entity.type
_entity.pdbx_description
1 polymer ?
#
loop_
_entity_poly.entity_id
_entity_poly.type
_entity_poly.pdbx_seq_one_letter_code
_entity_poly.pdbx_strand_id
1 'polypeptide(L)'
;MEQARAYTSSTEQIDLPNMRNRSVPDVPEDVDFMMEHLNDPNYDLRKTRPPSFESVENGEKGEKKLYDTDGESHYDSDRYSTSRAESRNSTAVDFDDESPYPEVRAAVASIDDPTMPVNTFRMWFLGILFSLITSGFNQIFALRYPSIYITGVVAQLLSLPLGHGLAAILPTKQFKTFGYVWSLNPGPFTIKEHVCITVMANVVWGGAYSTEVVLTQRVFYGQSTPMSYQILLALGSQIIGFALGGLLRQFVVWPSSMIWPGALVNSALFNTLHKNYGRRERGHMSRGKFFCIAMACSFVWYWVPGFLFTGLSMFNWICWIAPNNVVVNALFGNTTGLGMSILTFDWSQIAFIGSPLVTPWWSQMNTGVAFVLMFWIVAPALYFTNVWNTAFFPISSYVTFDNTGGLYQAKEIITNGIFDEAKYKAYSPVFLSTTLALAYGISFAAFPSVFVHTFLWFRKDIMRRFRSSLRDERDVHARLMLAYKEVPAWWYAVVGAISFAFFCTAIEIFPTQMPIWAAVVGIILSSILAIPLAMLQAITNQQVPTQVMMELVGGYMLPGKPIANIIFKTIAFITSNQAIAFAGDLKLGHYMKIPPRIMFMVQVVASVIACVWVTVIQDWMLGNVVDICSPDQPQGFRCPGSTTFYTASVIWGAVGPRRLFSPGAPYSSLLWFFPVGILAPIPFYLLARRFPLSFYRYINIPVFFAGLAALPPASGLNYASWVLVGFIFNYIIRRLHFRWWMRYNYILSAALDSGVAFGMVVVFFALGLPKPSTGGVQLNWWGNMVWQNTADVAGIPFKPLPDIGFVGPSTWS
;
A
#
# COMPACT_ATOMS: atom_id res chain seq x y z
N MET A 1 32.08 30.08 71.73
CA MET A 1 30.73 29.61 72.08
C MET A 1 29.99 29.33 70.77
N GLU A 2 30.10 28.17 70.12
CA GLU A 2 29.96 26.75 70.56
C GLU A 2 28.53 26.22 70.42
N GLN A 3 28.30 24.96 70.06
CA GLN A 3 29.21 23.93 69.52
C GLN A 3 28.40 22.95 68.63
N ALA A 4 29.08 22.19 67.77
CA ALA A 4 28.47 21.08 67.04
C ALA A 4 28.45 19.79 67.90
N ARG A 5 27.60 18.82 67.53
CA ARG A 5 27.81 17.37 67.78
C ARG A 5 26.97 16.51 66.84
N ALA A 6 27.39 15.27 66.62
CA ALA A 6 26.85 14.33 65.65
C ALA A 6 27.15 12.86 66.05
N TYR A 7 26.50 11.90 65.39
CA TYR A 7 26.58 10.44 65.62
C TYR A 7 26.05 9.99 67.01
N THR A 8 25.69 8.74 67.30
CA THR A 8 26.00 7.38 66.76
C THR A 8 24.73 6.49 66.72
N SER A 9 24.42 5.78 65.63
CA SER A 9 24.68 4.33 65.34
C SER A 9 23.99 3.27 66.22
N SER A 10 23.45 2.19 65.58
CA SER A 10 23.13 0.83 66.12
C SER A 10 22.19 0.71 67.35
N THR A 11 21.24 -0.23 67.49
CA THR A 11 20.64 -1.33 66.70
C THR A 11 19.33 -1.76 67.45
N GLU A 12 18.39 -2.60 67.00
CA GLU A 12 18.21 -3.45 65.79
C GLU A 12 16.68 -3.61 65.45
N GLN A 13 16.30 -4.71 64.78
CA GLN A 13 15.02 -5.45 64.76
C GLN A 13 13.68 -4.68 64.95
N ILE A 14 12.85 -4.76 63.90
CA ILE A 14 11.42 -4.40 63.90
C ILE A 14 10.62 -5.64 63.50
N ASP A 15 9.65 -6.03 64.33
CA ASP A 15 8.67 -7.07 63.98
C ASP A 15 7.69 -6.61 62.91
N LEU A 16 7.41 -7.50 61.93
CA LEU A 16 6.34 -7.33 60.95
C LEU A 16 5.08 -8.06 61.42
N PRO A 17 3.89 -7.46 61.17
CA PRO A 17 2.83 -8.29 60.60
C PRO A 17 2.00 -7.61 59.49
N ASN A 18 1.36 -8.46 58.70
CA ASN A 18 0.15 -8.19 57.89
C ASN A 18 0.26 -7.28 56.65
N MET A 19 1.09 -7.66 55.68
CA MET A 19 0.69 -7.43 54.28
C MET A 19 -0.50 -8.33 53.92
N ARG A 20 -1.58 -7.76 53.36
CA ARG A 20 -2.68 -8.55 52.78
C ARG A 20 -2.17 -9.31 51.55
N ASN A 21 -2.50 -10.60 51.45
CA ASN A 21 -2.32 -11.36 50.21
C ASN A 21 -3.11 -10.69 49.08
N ARG A 22 -2.40 -10.03 48.17
CA ARG A 22 -2.94 -9.67 46.85
C ARG A 22 -2.89 -10.94 46.01
N SER A 23 -4.05 -11.52 45.73
CA SER A 23 -4.19 -12.69 44.86
C SER A 23 -3.78 -12.34 43.43
N VAL A 24 -2.50 -12.48 43.12
CA VAL A 24 -2.03 -12.67 41.75
C VAL A 24 -2.59 -14.03 41.29
N PRO A 25 -3.29 -14.13 40.15
CA PRO A 25 -3.72 -15.43 39.63
C PRO A 25 -2.53 -16.34 39.30
N ASP A 26 -2.70 -17.65 39.30
CA ASP A 26 -1.69 -18.65 38.91
C ASP A 26 -1.40 -18.67 37.38
N VAL A 27 -1.45 -17.51 36.73
CA VAL A 27 -1.04 -17.27 35.35
C VAL A 27 0.38 -16.69 35.40
N PRO A 28 1.40 -17.39 34.87
CA PRO A 28 2.76 -16.84 34.82
C PRO A 28 2.80 -15.50 34.07
N GLU A 29 3.62 -14.56 34.53
CA GLU A 29 3.74 -13.23 33.90
C GLU A 29 4.14 -13.32 32.42
N ASP A 30 4.94 -14.34 32.06
CA ASP A 30 5.24 -14.77 30.68
C ASP A 30 4.00 -14.89 29.79
N VAL A 31 2.90 -15.45 30.33
CA VAL A 31 1.65 -15.68 29.59
C VAL A 31 0.91 -14.37 29.37
N ASP A 32 0.81 -13.51 30.37
CA ASP A 32 0.18 -12.19 30.20
C ASP A 32 1.00 -11.30 29.26
N PHE A 33 2.34 -11.34 29.31
CA PHE A 33 3.21 -10.67 28.35
C PHE A 33 3.00 -11.19 26.92
N MET A 34 2.99 -12.51 26.72
CA MET A 34 2.70 -13.12 25.40
C MET A 34 1.30 -12.76 24.90
N MET A 35 0.33 -12.60 25.78
CA MET A 35 -1.06 -12.27 25.45
C MET A 35 -1.30 -10.77 25.24
N GLU A 36 -0.44 -9.89 25.75
CA GLU A 36 -0.40 -8.46 25.39
C GLU A 36 0.22 -8.25 23.99
N HIS A 37 1.20 -9.07 23.60
CA HIS A 37 1.91 -8.97 22.30
C HIS A 37 1.43 -9.99 21.23
N LEU A 38 0.38 -10.77 21.51
CA LEU A 38 -0.10 -11.86 20.63
C LEU A 38 -0.51 -11.37 19.23
N ASN A 39 -0.98 -10.12 19.13
CA ASN A 39 -1.48 -9.50 17.90
C ASN A 39 -0.39 -8.89 17.01
N ASP A 40 0.87 -8.91 17.43
CA ASP A 40 2.01 -8.49 16.62
C ASP A 40 2.72 -9.72 16.00
N PRO A 41 2.48 -10.03 14.71
CA PRO A 41 3.15 -11.12 14.02
C PRO A 41 4.65 -10.84 13.77
N ASN A 42 5.09 -9.59 13.87
CA ASN A 42 6.49 -9.20 13.68
C ASN A 42 7.28 -9.26 15.01
N TYR A 43 6.62 -9.35 16.16
CA TYR A 43 7.26 -9.48 17.47
C TYR A 43 7.71 -10.94 17.77
N ASP A 44 8.90 -11.09 18.35
CA ASP A 44 9.53 -12.39 18.59
C ASP A 44 9.32 -12.88 20.04
N LEU A 45 8.15 -13.47 20.27
CA LEU A 45 7.73 -14.06 21.55
C LEU A 45 8.65 -15.20 22.08
N ARG A 46 9.64 -15.66 21.30
CA ARG A 46 10.55 -16.73 21.73
C ARG A 46 11.81 -16.22 22.42
N LYS A 47 12.19 -14.95 22.21
CA LYS A 47 13.38 -14.34 22.84
C LYS A 47 13.13 -13.79 24.24
N THR A 48 11.88 -13.48 24.56
CA THR A 48 11.48 -12.87 25.84
C THR A 48 11.20 -13.87 26.96
N ARG A 49 11.38 -15.18 26.70
CA ARG A 49 11.40 -16.18 27.76
C ARG A 49 12.67 -15.93 28.61
N PRO A 50 12.57 -15.68 29.93
CA PRO A 50 13.75 -15.84 30.79
C PRO A 50 14.26 -17.28 30.64
N PRO A 51 15.54 -17.57 30.92
CA PRO A 51 16.01 -18.95 31.01
C PRO A 51 15.25 -19.62 32.16
N SER A 52 14.19 -20.35 31.82
CA SER A 52 13.45 -21.18 32.75
C SER A 52 14.45 -22.12 33.40
N PHE A 53 14.45 -22.20 34.74
CA PHE A 53 15.27 -23.15 35.49
C PHE A 53 15.13 -24.54 34.85
N GLU A 54 16.15 -24.97 34.10
CA GLU A 54 16.32 -26.37 33.81
C GLU A 54 16.65 -27.02 35.15
N SER A 55 15.72 -27.82 35.65
CA SER A 55 15.89 -28.59 36.87
C SER A 55 17.06 -29.54 36.69
N VAL A 56 18.21 -29.17 37.26
CA VAL A 56 19.37 -30.04 37.43
C VAL A 56 19.00 -31.08 38.50
N GLU A 57 18.15 -32.02 38.11
CA GLU A 57 17.74 -33.16 38.92
C GLU A 57 18.80 -34.25 38.72
N ASN A 58 19.66 -34.41 39.73
CA ASN A 58 20.79 -35.34 39.68
C ASN A 58 20.31 -36.80 39.58
N GLY A 59 20.54 -37.43 38.43
CA GLY A 59 20.42 -38.88 38.23
C GLY A 59 21.78 -39.54 38.05
N GLU A 60 22.35 -40.09 39.12
CA GLU A 60 23.69 -40.69 39.10
C GLU A 60 23.77 -42.00 38.29
N LYS A 61 24.77 -42.10 37.39
CA LYS A 61 25.67 -43.25 37.11
C LYS A 61 26.36 -43.07 35.75
N GLY A 62 27.69 -43.14 35.63
CA GLY A 62 28.72 -43.27 36.65
C GLY A 62 30.06 -43.70 36.03
N GLU A 63 31.18 -43.27 36.65
CA GLU A 63 32.57 -43.61 36.28
C GLU A 63 33.08 -43.07 34.91
N LYS A 64 34.37 -42.77 34.68
CA LYS A 64 35.59 -42.99 35.50
C LYS A 64 36.69 -41.98 35.11
N LYS A 65 37.29 -41.29 36.11
CA LYS A 65 38.72 -40.86 36.27
C LYS A 65 39.43 -40.11 35.09
N LEU A 66 40.44 -39.25 35.29
CA LEU A 66 41.61 -39.34 36.19
C LEU A 66 42.29 -37.93 36.31
N TYR A 67 42.75 -37.53 37.51
CA TYR A 67 43.97 -36.77 37.93
C TYR A 67 44.70 -35.80 36.96
N ASP A 68 45.43 -34.72 37.32
CA ASP A 68 45.72 -33.88 38.53
C ASP A 68 46.58 -32.67 38.00
N THR A 69 47.18 -31.69 38.71
CA THR A 69 47.42 -31.34 40.15
C THR A 69 47.46 -29.79 40.32
N ASP A 70 47.85 -29.27 41.49
CA ASP A 70 47.97 -27.83 41.84
C ASP A 70 49.13 -27.04 41.17
N GLY A 71 49.11 -25.70 41.31
CA GLY A 71 50.26 -24.83 41.03
C GLY A 71 49.96 -23.31 41.11
N GLU A 72 50.21 -22.67 42.26
CA GLU A 72 50.08 -21.21 42.42
C GLU A 72 51.26 -20.42 41.83
N SER A 73 51.02 -19.21 41.29
CA SER A 73 51.96 -18.08 41.39
C SER A 73 51.35 -16.71 41.04
N HIS A 74 51.60 -15.75 41.94
CA HIS A 74 51.45 -14.29 41.95
C HIS A 74 51.21 -13.47 40.66
N TYR A 75 50.43 -12.37 40.84
CA TYR A 75 50.64 -10.94 40.45
C TYR A 75 51.63 -10.62 39.29
N ASP A 76 51.37 -9.63 38.41
CA ASP A 76 50.76 -8.32 38.70
C ASP A 76 50.22 -7.54 37.45
N SER A 77 49.52 -6.43 37.70
CA SER A 77 49.30 -5.23 36.85
C SER A 77 48.26 -5.23 35.68
N ASP A 78 47.17 -4.51 35.95
CA ASP A 78 46.43 -3.56 35.09
C ASP A 78 46.21 -3.79 33.58
N ARG A 79 44.91 -3.94 33.20
CA ARG A 79 44.19 -2.83 32.52
C ARG A 79 42.66 -2.98 32.44
N TYR A 80 41.96 -2.03 33.04
CA TYR A 80 40.63 -1.48 32.70
C TYR A 80 39.74 -2.25 31.69
N SER A 81 38.68 -2.88 32.20
CA SER A 81 37.29 -2.42 32.01
C SER A 81 36.35 -3.24 32.91
N THR A 82 35.83 -2.65 33.99
CA THR A 82 35.09 -3.39 35.02
C THR A 82 33.72 -3.88 34.56
N SER A 83 33.30 -4.99 35.17
CA SER A 83 32.05 -5.69 34.94
C SER A 83 30.80 -4.84 35.22
N ARG A 84 29.78 -5.09 34.39
CA ARG A 84 28.37 -4.72 34.61
C ARG A 84 27.89 -5.28 35.95
N ALA A 85 27.81 -4.43 36.98
CA ALA A 85 27.21 -4.77 38.26
C ALA A 85 25.68 -4.71 38.14
N GLU A 86 25.03 -5.87 38.06
CA GLU A 86 23.58 -5.97 38.04
C GLU A 86 22.95 -6.05 39.43
N SER A 87 21.63 -5.79 39.47
CA SER A 87 20.75 -5.72 40.65
C SER A 87 20.81 -4.44 41.50
N ARG A 88 19.67 -4.14 42.14
CA ARG A 88 19.41 -3.05 43.12
C ARG A 88 19.27 -1.61 42.58
N ASN A 89 18.47 -1.41 41.53
CA ASN A 89 17.61 -0.21 41.41
C ASN A 89 16.43 -0.37 40.42
N SER A 90 15.45 -1.20 40.77
CA SER A 90 14.27 -1.54 39.94
C SER A 90 13.19 -0.44 39.83
N THR A 91 13.58 0.83 39.96
CA THR A 91 12.71 2.01 39.75
C THR A 91 13.21 2.95 38.64
N ALA A 92 14.40 2.68 38.08
CA ALA A 92 14.76 3.19 36.76
C ALA A 92 13.96 2.42 35.71
N VAL A 93 13.20 3.12 34.86
CA VAL A 93 12.64 2.52 33.64
C VAL A 93 13.78 2.45 32.65
N ASP A 94 14.34 1.25 32.43
CA ASP A 94 15.34 1.05 31.39
C ASP A 94 14.71 1.39 30.02
N PHE A 95 15.29 2.40 29.39
CA PHE A 95 14.89 2.92 28.09
C PHE A 95 15.84 2.38 27.03
N ASP A 96 15.42 1.37 26.26
CA ASP A 96 16.18 0.92 25.09
C ASP A 96 16.45 2.08 24.13
N ASP A 97 17.70 2.23 23.71
CA ASP A 97 18.14 3.23 22.72
C ASP A 97 18.06 2.71 21.26
N GLU A 98 17.64 1.47 21.07
CA GLU A 98 17.24 0.94 19.77
C GLU A 98 15.75 0.57 19.73
N SER A 99 15.14 0.54 18.54
CA SER A 99 13.77 0.04 18.38
C SER A 99 13.73 -1.50 18.48
N PRO A 100 12.72 -2.12 19.12
CA PRO A 100 12.68 -3.58 19.28
C PRO A 100 12.74 -4.35 17.95
N TYR A 101 12.12 -3.82 16.89
CA TYR A 101 12.03 -4.45 15.58
C TYR A 101 13.36 -4.36 14.79
N PRO A 102 13.98 -5.49 14.41
CA PRO A 102 15.21 -5.51 13.61
C PRO A 102 15.09 -4.76 12.28
N GLU A 103 13.91 -4.79 11.65
CA GLU A 103 13.59 -4.09 10.41
C GLU A 103 13.74 -2.57 10.53
N VAL A 104 13.25 -2.01 11.64
CA VAL A 104 13.36 -0.57 11.93
C VAL A 104 14.83 -0.21 12.19
N ARG A 105 15.55 -0.99 13.02
CA ARG A 105 16.98 -0.80 13.30
C ARG A 105 17.88 -0.87 12.07
N ALA A 106 17.53 -1.69 11.08
CA ALA A 106 18.29 -1.83 9.84
C ALA A 106 18.20 -0.59 8.91
N ALA A 107 17.06 0.12 8.97
CA ALA A 107 16.66 1.18 8.05
C ALA A 107 16.71 2.60 8.64
N VAL A 108 16.49 2.76 9.95
CA VAL A 108 16.24 4.04 10.63
C VAL A 108 17.34 4.35 11.65
N ALA A 109 17.73 5.63 11.78
CA ALA A 109 18.71 6.06 12.77
C ALA A 109 18.07 6.30 14.15
N SER A 110 18.74 5.85 15.21
CA SER A 110 18.42 6.10 16.63
C SER A 110 18.91 7.46 17.16
N ILE A 111 19.42 8.33 16.30
CA ILE A 111 19.91 9.68 16.65
C ILE A 111 19.21 10.76 15.81
N ASP A 112 19.21 11.99 16.31
CA ASP A 112 18.65 13.16 15.62
C ASP A 112 19.41 14.46 15.97
N ASP A 113 19.31 15.46 15.10
CA ASP A 113 19.74 16.85 15.31
C ASP A 113 18.55 17.80 15.14
N PRO A 114 17.99 18.35 16.24
CA PRO A 114 16.89 19.32 16.19
C PRO A 114 17.24 20.69 15.61
N THR A 115 18.53 21.02 15.43
CA THR A 115 18.98 22.31 14.87
C THR A 115 19.07 22.30 13.34
N MET A 116 19.11 21.12 12.74
CA MET A 116 19.23 20.89 11.30
C MET A 116 18.09 21.59 10.51
N PRO A 117 18.40 22.47 9.53
CA PRO A 117 17.38 23.20 8.78
C PRO A 117 16.51 22.27 7.91
N VAL A 118 15.21 22.59 7.86
CA VAL A 118 14.17 21.81 7.16
C VAL A 118 13.30 22.71 6.27
N ASN A 119 12.78 23.81 6.82
CA ASN A 119 11.91 24.74 6.11
C ASN A 119 12.75 25.78 5.36
N THR A 120 13.09 25.51 4.09
CA THR A 120 14.00 26.35 3.29
C THR A 120 13.42 26.63 1.91
N PHE A 121 13.93 27.67 1.24
CA PHE A 121 13.52 27.99 -0.13
C PHE A 121 13.76 26.84 -1.12
N ARG A 122 14.95 26.20 -1.08
CA ARG A 122 15.28 25.08 -1.98
C ARG A 122 14.41 23.84 -1.74
N MET A 123 13.99 23.59 -0.50
CA MET A 123 13.06 22.51 -0.17
C MET A 123 11.70 22.74 -0.85
N TRP A 124 11.11 23.92 -0.69
CA TRP A 124 9.85 24.26 -1.36
C TRP A 124 9.96 24.31 -2.88
N PHE A 125 11.03 24.89 -3.43
CA PHE A 125 11.25 25.00 -4.87
C PHE A 125 11.33 23.62 -5.54
N LEU A 126 12.20 22.72 -5.02
CA LEU A 126 12.32 21.37 -5.56
C LEU A 126 11.06 20.54 -5.28
N GLY A 127 10.46 20.66 -4.09
CA GLY A 127 9.24 19.93 -3.72
C GLY A 127 8.06 20.25 -4.63
N ILE A 128 7.81 21.54 -4.92
CA ILE A 128 6.75 21.95 -5.86
C ILE A 128 7.10 21.53 -7.30
N LEU A 129 8.35 21.69 -7.73
CA LEU A 129 8.80 21.28 -9.06
C LEU A 129 8.58 19.78 -9.30
N PHE A 130 9.02 18.92 -8.37
CA PHE A 130 8.77 17.48 -8.46
C PHE A 130 7.29 17.12 -8.31
N SER A 131 6.51 17.85 -7.50
CA SER A 131 5.06 17.63 -7.41
C SER A 131 4.37 17.83 -8.77
N LEU A 132 4.69 18.92 -9.48
CA LEU A 132 4.16 19.22 -10.81
C LEU A 132 4.62 18.21 -11.87
N ILE A 133 5.91 17.84 -11.86
CA ILE A 133 6.48 16.85 -12.78
C ILE A 133 5.82 15.48 -12.57
N THR A 134 5.84 14.95 -11.36
CA THR A 134 5.37 13.59 -11.07
C THR A 134 3.86 13.44 -11.26
N SER A 135 3.05 14.36 -10.73
CA SER A 135 1.60 14.30 -10.94
C SER A 135 1.19 14.54 -12.40
N GLY A 136 1.88 15.44 -13.11
CA GLY A 136 1.58 15.76 -14.50
C GLY A 136 1.90 14.63 -15.47
N PHE A 137 3.11 14.03 -15.38
CA PHE A 137 3.45 12.88 -16.23
C PHE A 137 2.56 11.67 -15.91
N ASN A 138 2.27 11.39 -14.63
CA ASN A 138 1.41 10.26 -14.28
C ASN A 138 -0.04 10.45 -14.77
N GLN A 139 -0.58 11.67 -14.76
CA GLN A 139 -1.90 11.95 -15.33
C GLN A 139 -1.95 11.73 -16.85
N ILE A 140 -0.84 11.97 -17.58
CA ILE A 140 -0.73 11.63 -19.01
C ILE A 140 -0.63 10.11 -19.21
N PHE A 141 0.21 9.44 -18.41
CA PHE A 141 0.52 8.03 -18.59
C PHE A 141 -0.58 7.07 -18.08
N ALA A 142 -1.41 7.49 -17.12
CA ALA A 142 -2.58 6.72 -16.67
C ALA A 142 -3.60 6.49 -17.80
N LEU A 143 -3.75 7.45 -18.71
CA LEU A 143 -4.65 7.34 -19.86
C LEU A 143 -4.08 6.48 -21.01
N ARG A 144 -2.81 6.07 -20.92
CA ARG A 144 -2.12 5.26 -21.92
C ARG A 144 -2.10 3.78 -21.55
N TYR A 145 -2.07 2.91 -22.56
CA TYR A 145 -1.82 1.47 -22.42
C TYR A 145 -0.49 1.07 -23.11
N PRO A 146 0.41 0.31 -22.44
CA PRO A 146 0.42 0.08 -21.00
C PRO A 146 0.63 1.38 -20.23
N SER A 147 0.08 1.47 -19.02
CA SER A 147 0.19 2.65 -18.16
C SER A 147 1.54 2.68 -17.43
N ILE A 148 2.10 3.87 -17.25
CA ILE A 148 3.43 4.10 -16.65
C ILE A 148 3.27 5.00 -15.43
N TYR A 149 3.95 4.70 -14.33
CA TYR A 149 3.89 5.51 -13.10
C TYR A 149 5.30 5.88 -12.61
N ILE A 150 5.59 7.18 -12.57
CA ILE A 150 6.75 7.75 -11.89
C ILE A 150 6.43 7.79 -10.40
N THR A 151 7.15 7.01 -9.58
CA THR A 151 7.01 7.02 -8.12
C THR A 151 7.90 8.10 -7.47
N GLY A 152 7.65 8.42 -6.20
CA GLY A 152 8.44 9.38 -5.43
C GLY A 152 9.94 9.04 -5.32
N VAL A 153 10.33 7.79 -5.58
CA VAL A 153 11.74 7.35 -5.61
C VAL A 153 12.54 8.11 -6.68
N VAL A 154 11.93 8.45 -7.82
CA VAL A 154 12.59 9.27 -8.86
C VAL A 154 12.88 10.68 -8.35
N ALA A 155 11.97 11.29 -7.59
CA ALA A 155 12.21 12.56 -6.92
C ALA A 155 13.29 12.43 -5.83
N GLN A 156 13.33 11.31 -5.09
CA GLN A 156 14.37 11.02 -4.08
C GLN A 156 15.78 10.84 -4.69
N LEU A 157 15.90 10.44 -5.95
CA LEU A 157 17.20 10.32 -6.61
C LEU A 157 17.64 11.61 -7.30
N LEU A 158 16.70 12.31 -7.96
CA LEU A 158 17.01 13.54 -8.70
C LEU A 158 17.13 14.77 -7.80
N SER A 159 16.41 14.83 -6.66
CA SER A 159 16.51 15.97 -5.74
C SER A 159 17.80 16.02 -4.92
N LEU A 160 18.54 14.91 -4.79
CA LEU A 160 19.85 14.90 -4.12
C LEU A 160 20.90 15.77 -4.87
N PRO A 161 21.27 15.50 -6.14
CA PRO A 161 22.24 16.32 -6.86
C PRO A 161 21.73 17.75 -7.08
N LEU A 162 20.43 17.94 -7.33
CA LEU A 162 19.84 19.28 -7.47
C LEU A 162 19.85 20.06 -6.15
N GLY A 163 19.61 19.40 -5.02
CA GLY A 163 19.67 20.00 -3.68
C GLY A 163 21.09 20.45 -3.31
N HIS A 164 22.10 19.63 -3.61
CA HIS A 164 23.50 20.03 -3.48
C HIS A 164 23.90 21.14 -4.45
N GLY A 165 23.42 21.12 -5.69
CA GLY A 165 23.64 22.18 -6.68
C GLY A 165 23.04 23.52 -6.23
N LEU A 166 21.80 23.54 -5.77
CA LEU A 166 21.17 24.74 -5.19
C LEU A 166 21.87 25.19 -3.90
N ALA A 167 22.38 24.28 -3.07
CA ALA A 167 23.19 24.62 -1.90
C ALA A 167 24.57 25.22 -2.24
N ALA A 168 25.08 25.02 -3.46
CA ALA A 168 26.29 25.68 -3.96
C ALA A 168 26.01 27.02 -4.69
N ILE A 169 24.85 27.14 -5.35
CA ILE A 169 24.50 28.30 -6.20
C ILE A 169 23.75 29.40 -5.43
N LEU A 170 22.87 29.06 -4.49
CA LEU A 170 22.02 30.04 -3.82
C LEU A 170 22.81 30.93 -2.84
N PRO A 171 22.53 32.23 -2.78
CA PRO A 171 23.27 33.16 -1.92
C PRO A 171 22.95 32.93 -0.45
N THR A 172 24.01 32.94 0.38
CA THR A 172 23.93 32.80 1.85
C THR A 172 23.55 34.09 2.59
N LYS A 173 23.28 35.18 1.86
CA LYS A 173 22.90 36.48 2.45
C LYS A 173 21.63 36.34 3.29
N GLN A 174 21.69 36.83 4.52
CA GLN A 174 20.54 36.93 5.40
C GLN A 174 19.74 38.19 5.09
N PHE A 175 18.43 38.02 4.90
CA PHE A 175 17.45 39.08 4.74
C PHE A 175 16.63 39.22 6.03
N LYS A 176 16.27 40.44 6.40
CA LYS A 176 15.42 40.73 7.57
C LYS A 176 14.14 41.43 7.13
N THR A 177 13.03 40.70 7.07
CA THR A 177 11.72 41.19 6.62
C THR A 177 10.70 41.03 7.72
N PHE A 178 10.02 42.12 8.11
CA PHE A 178 9.00 42.12 9.18
C PHE A 178 9.47 41.44 10.49
N GLY A 179 10.72 41.69 10.87
CA GLY A 179 11.35 41.12 12.07
C GLY A 179 11.97 39.73 11.88
N TYR A 180 11.48 38.93 10.93
CA TYR A 180 12.03 37.60 10.63
C TYR A 180 13.33 37.68 9.84
N VAL A 181 14.34 36.92 10.28
CA VAL A 181 15.60 36.71 9.56
C VAL A 181 15.52 35.40 8.78
N TRP A 182 15.82 35.44 7.49
CA TRP A 182 15.82 34.28 6.60
C TRP A 182 16.96 34.36 5.58
N SER A 183 17.29 33.23 4.94
CA SER A 183 18.29 33.15 3.88
C SER A 183 17.79 32.20 2.79
N LEU A 184 18.15 32.46 1.53
CA LEU A 184 17.92 31.54 0.42
C LEU A 184 18.77 30.26 0.56
N ASN A 185 19.92 30.37 1.24
CA ASN A 185 20.84 29.28 1.52
C ASN A 185 21.27 29.31 3.00
N PRO A 186 20.59 28.59 3.90
CA PRO A 186 20.88 28.61 5.35
C PRO A 186 22.01 27.65 5.77
N GLY A 187 22.56 26.84 4.87
CA GLY A 187 23.56 25.81 5.19
C GLY A 187 23.61 24.70 4.13
N PRO A 188 24.40 23.63 4.32
CA PRO A 188 24.45 22.50 3.39
C PRO A 188 23.08 21.81 3.24
N PHE A 189 22.85 21.13 2.10
CA PHE A 189 21.61 20.40 1.84
C PHE A 189 21.43 19.23 2.83
N THR A 190 20.31 19.19 3.54
CA THR A 190 20.10 18.24 4.64
C THR A 190 19.25 17.03 4.26
N ILE A 191 19.37 15.96 5.04
CA ILE A 191 18.50 14.79 4.92
C ILE A 191 17.02 15.15 5.19
N LYS A 192 16.75 16.16 6.02
CA LYS A 192 15.38 16.57 6.38
C LYS A 192 14.70 17.37 5.27
N GLU A 193 15.43 18.26 4.60
CA GLU A 193 14.96 18.92 3.38
C GLU A 193 14.67 17.89 2.28
N HIS A 194 15.58 16.92 2.12
CA HIS A 194 15.45 15.86 1.12
C HIS A 194 14.19 15.01 1.34
N VAL A 195 13.90 14.61 2.60
CA VAL A 195 12.67 13.89 2.95
C VAL A 195 11.42 14.71 2.62
N CYS A 196 11.40 16.01 2.91
CA CYS A 196 10.26 16.87 2.58
C CYS A 196 9.99 16.92 1.07
N ILE A 197 11.02 17.07 0.24
CA ILE A 197 10.89 17.08 -1.23
C ILE A 197 10.28 15.76 -1.74
N THR A 198 10.74 14.61 -1.23
CA THR A 198 10.20 13.30 -1.61
C THR A 198 8.76 13.10 -1.13
N VAL A 199 8.42 13.53 0.08
CA VAL A 199 7.04 13.45 0.61
C VAL A 199 6.07 14.27 -0.23
N MET A 200 6.49 15.43 -0.76
CA MET A 200 5.68 16.20 -1.70
C MET A 200 5.40 15.43 -3.00
N ALA A 201 6.35 14.61 -3.49
CA ALA A 201 6.11 13.71 -4.62
C ALA A 201 5.26 12.47 -4.24
N ASN A 202 5.46 11.91 -3.04
CA ASN A 202 4.69 10.76 -2.54
C ASN A 202 3.19 11.05 -2.45
N VAL A 203 2.80 12.23 -1.94
CA VAL A 203 1.38 12.56 -1.74
C VAL A 203 0.64 12.90 -3.04
N VAL A 204 1.33 12.98 -4.19
CA VAL A 204 0.75 13.37 -5.49
C VAL A 204 0.97 12.37 -6.63
N TRP A 205 1.80 11.34 -6.47
CA TRP A 205 2.12 10.42 -7.58
C TRP A 205 0.90 9.65 -8.09
N GLY A 206 -0.07 9.34 -7.23
CA GLY A 206 -1.31 8.66 -7.60
C GLY A 206 -2.34 9.52 -8.33
N GLY A 207 -2.03 10.78 -8.66
CA GLY A 207 -2.97 11.72 -9.29
C GLY A 207 -4.15 12.07 -8.38
N ALA A 208 -5.30 12.40 -8.98
CA ALA A 208 -6.54 12.64 -8.26
C ALA A 208 -7.67 11.75 -8.78
N TYR A 209 -8.22 10.87 -7.93
CA TYR A 209 -9.22 9.86 -8.32
C TYR A 209 -10.52 10.45 -8.91
N SER A 210 -10.78 11.73 -8.68
CA SER A 210 -11.86 12.50 -9.32
C SER A 210 -11.67 12.72 -10.83
N THR A 211 -10.44 12.61 -11.37
CA THR A 211 -10.22 12.79 -12.81
C THR A 211 -10.86 11.66 -13.63
N GLU A 212 -10.90 10.44 -13.10
CA GLU A 212 -11.63 9.30 -13.68
C GLU A 212 -13.15 9.55 -13.75
N VAL A 213 -13.73 10.21 -12.73
CA VAL A 213 -15.16 10.64 -12.75
C VAL A 213 -15.39 11.63 -13.88
N VAL A 214 -14.57 12.68 -13.96
CA VAL A 214 -14.66 13.74 -14.97
C VAL A 214 -14.49 13.18 -16.39
N LEU A 215 -13.55 12.26 -16.58
CA LEU A 215 -13.27 11.59 -17.84
C LEU A 215 -14.44 10.68 -18.25
N THR A 216 -14.98 9.92 -17.30
CA THR A 216 -16.15 9.05 -17.52
C THR A 216 -17.40 9.86 -17.88
N GLN A 217 -17.62 11.00 -17.23
CA GLN A 217 -18.69 11.92 -17.57
C GLN A 217 -18.57 12.45 -19.00
N ARG A 218 -17.38 12.88 -19.45
CA ARG A 218 -17.16 13.41 -20.80
C ARG A 218 -17.19 12.34 -21.88
N VAL A 219 -16.34 11.32 -21.79
CA VAL A 219 -16.10 10.36 -22.88
C VAL A 219 -17.21 9.32 -22.97
N PHE A 220 -17.54 8.66 -21.86
CA PHE A 220 -18.52 7.58 -21.86
C PHE A 220 -19.96 8.09 -21.75
N TYR A 221 -20.22 9.17 -21.00
CA TYR A 221 -21.57 9.74 -20.82
C TYR A 221 -21.87 11.03 -21.63
N GLY A 222 -20.91 11.60 -22.36
CA GLY A 222 -21.15 12.75 -23.24
C GLY A 222 -21.47 14.08 -22.54
N GLN A 223 -21.21 14.19 -21.24
CA GLN A 223 -21.53 15.39 -20.45
C GLN A 223 -20.42 16.44 -20.51
N SER A 224 -20.80 17.72 -20.64
CA SER A 224 -19.89 18.84 -20.46
C SER A 224 -19.58 19.08 -18.97
N THR A 225 -18.30 18.99 -18.59
CA THR A 225 -17.83 19.22 -17.22
C THR A 225 -16.89 20.44 -17.17
N PRO A 226 -17.34 21.60 -16.66
CA PRO A 226 -16.53 22.83 -16.66
C PRO A 226 -15.36 22.73 -15.67
N MET A 227 -14.25 23.43 -15.96
CA MET A 227 -13.02 23.39 -15.16
C MET A 227 -13.25 23.65 -13.65
N SER A 228 -14.17 24.56 -13.30
CA SER A 228 -14.54 24.86 -11.92
C SER A 228 -15.10 23.65 -11.16
N TYR A 229 -15.97 22.85 -11.80
CA TYR A 229 -16.45 21.59 -11.24
C TYR A 229 -15.32 20.59 -11.03
N GLN A 230 -14.42 20.44 -12.02
CA GLN A 230 -13.29 19.50 -11.93
C GLN A 230 -12.37 19.83 -10.75
N ILE A 231 -12.00 21.11 -10.60
CA ILE A 231 -11.12 21.59 -9.53
C ILE A 231 -11.78 21.45 -8.15
N LEU A 232 -13.05 21.86 -8.01
CA LEU A 232 -13.79 21.76 -6.74
C LEU A 232 -14.00 20.30 -6.32
N LEU A 233 -14.32 19.41 -7.26
CA LEU A 233 -14.44 17.98 -7.01
C LEU A 233 -13.10 17.38 -6.56
N ALA A 234 -12.00 17.71 -7.26
CA ALA A 234 -10.66 17.21 -6.92
C ALA A 234 -10.17 17.68 -5.55
N LEU A 235 -10.21 18.99 -5.28
CA LEU A 235 -9.83 19.56 -3.98
C LEU A 235 -10.74 19.02 -2.86
N GLY A 236 -12.05 18.95 -3.09
CA GLY A 236 -13.00 18.48 -2.11
C GLY A 236 -12.85 16.99 -1.76
N SER A 237 -12.59 16.13 -2.75
CA SER A 237 -12.44 14.69 -2.51
C SER A 237 -11.05 14.31 -1.99
N GLN A 238 -9.97 14.91 -2.49
CA GLN A 238 -8.61 14.49 -2.11
C GLN A 238 -8.23 14.96 -0.70
N ILE A 239 -8.49 16.22 -0.38
CA ILE A 239 -7.93 16.89 0.81
C ILE A 239 -8.67 16.48 2.10
N ILE A 240 -9.95 16.10 2.01
CA ILE A 240 -10.77 15.70 3.15
C ILE A 240 -10.21 14.48 3.91
N GLY A 241 -9.51 13.57 3.21
CA GLY A 241 -8.82 12.45 3.84
C GLY A 241 -7.72 12.88 4.81
N PHE A 242 -7.07 14.02 4.59
CA PHE A 242 -6.03 14.51 5.51
C PHE A 242 -6.59 14.90 6.87
N ALA A 243 -7.86 15.34 6.94
CA ALA A 243 -8.53 15.62 8.21
C ALA A 243 -8.64 14.37 9.09
N LEU A 244 -8.95 13.21 8.49
CA LEU A 244 -8.90 11.91 9.17
C LEU A 244 -7.47 11.44 9.43
N GLY A 245 -6.55 11.70 8.51
CA GLY A 245 -5.12 11.43 8.69
C GLY A 245 -4.56 12.03 10.00
N GLY A 246 -5.09 13.18 10.44
CA GLY A 246 -4.79 13.79 11.73
C GLY A 246 -5.22 12.98 12.96
N LEU A 247 -6.30 12.21 12.87
CA LEU A 247 -6.79 11.29 13.91
C LEU A 247 -6.04 9.95 13.90
N LEU A 248 -5.66 9.45 12.72
CA LEU A 248 -4.96 8.16 12.58
C LEU A 248 -3.60 8.14 13.30
N ARG A 249 -2.94 9.30 13.45
CA ARG A 249 -1.58 9.42 14.02
C ARG A 249 -1.38 8.68 15.33
N GLN A 250 -2.33 8.76 16.25
CA GLN A 250 -2.27 8.11 17.57
C GLN A 250 -2.42 6.58 17.51
N PHE A 251 -2.96 6.04 16.42
CA PHE A 251 -3.17 4.61 16.22
C PHE A 251 -2.07 3.95 15.37
N VAL A 252 -1.51 4.67 14.38
CA VAL A 252 -0.60 4.08 13.37
C VAL A 252 0.73 4.80 13.16
N VAL A 253 0.94 6.00 13.74
CA VAL A 253 2.23 6.72 13.62
C VAL A 253 3.05 6.59 14.89
N TRP A 254 2.46 6.87 16.06
CA TRP A 254 3.18 6.84 17.34
C TRP A 254 3.57 5.42 17.82
N PRO A 255 2.73 4.36 17.69
CA PRO A 255 3.08 3.04 18.18
C PRO A 255 4.23 2.39 17.38
N SER A 256 5.15 1.72 18.07
CA SER A 256 6.32 1.05 17.45
C SER A 256 5.94 -0.18 16.62
N SER A 257 4.92 -0.95 17.04
CA SER A 257 4.38 -2.12 16.32
C SER A 257 3.76 -1.78 14.95
N MET A 258 3.47 -0.50 14.71
CA MET A 258 2.99 0.01 13.43
C MET A 258 4.20 0.39 12.57
N ILE A 259 4.81 -0.62 11.96
CA ILE A 259 6.14 -0.55 11.33
C ILE A 259 6.14 0.21 9.99
N TRP A 260 5.07 0.12 9.20
CA TRP A 260 4.99 0.63 7.82
C TRP A 260 6.19 0.20 6.94
N PRO A 261 6.26 -1.07 6.50
CA PRO A 261 7.41 -1.58 5.74
C PRO A 261 7.78 -0.73 4.50
N GLY A 262 6.80 -0.16 3.78
CA GLY A 262 7.04 0.79 2.69
C GLY A 262 7.82 2.05 3.10
N ALA A 263 7.59 2.60 4.30
CA ALA A 263 8.34 3.76 4.80
C ALA A 263 9.81 3.42 5.09
N LEU A 264 10.09 2.18 5.54
CA LEU A 264 11.46 1.72 5.82
C LEU A 264 12.35 1.72 4.57
N VAL A 265 11.80 1.48 3.37
CA VAL A 265 12.53 1.56 2.10
C VAL A 265 13.07 2.97 1.87
N ASN A 266 12.18 3.96 1.97
CA ASN A 266 12.53 5.37 1.79
C ASN A 266 13.55 5.80 2.86
N SER A 267 13.34 5.47 4.14
CA SER A 267 14.31 5.72 5.22
C SER A 267 15.68 5.08 4.99
N ALA A 268 15.71 3.80 4.58
CA ALA A 268 16.95 3.09 4.29
C ALA A 268 17.72 3.72 3.11
N LEU A 269 17.00 4.22 2.09
CA LEU A 269 17.60 4.93 0.96
C LEU A 269 18.12 6.32 1.37
N PHE A 270 17.35 7.14 2.10
CA PHE A 270 17.83 8.44 2.61
C PHE A 270 19.10 8.30 3.44
N ASN A 271 19.08 7.37 4.40
CA ASN A 271 20.24 7.09 5.25
C ASN A 271 21.41 6.54 4.43
N THR A 272 21.17 5.75 3.38
CA THR A 272 22.22 5.27 2.47
C THR A 272 22.85 6.41 1.67
N LEU A 273 22.03 7.29 1.09
CA LEU A 273 22.48 8.40 0.25
C LEU A 273 23.28 9.45 1.05
N HIS A 274 22.75 9.90 2.19
CA HIS A 274 23.40 10.95 3.00
C HIS A 274 24.58 10.44 3.84
N LYS A 275 24.48 9.25 4.48
CA LYS A 275 25.55 8.75 5.38
C LYS A 275 26.82 8.31 4.64
N ASN A 276 26.71 7.91 3.38
CA ASN A 276 27.84 7.46 2.55
C ASN A 276 28.36 8.55 1.58
N TYR A 277 27.75 9.73 1.53
CA TYR A 277 28.18 10.78 0.62
C TYR A 277 29.63 11.19 0.92
N GLY A 278 30.54 10.94 -0.02
CA GLY A 278 31.98 11.16 0.16
C GLY A 278 32.72 10.22 1.14
N ARG A 279 32.07 9.18 1.72
CA ARG A 279 32.69 8.29 2.72
C ARG A 279 32.79 6.84 2.23
N ARG A 280 33.93 6.19 2.45
CA ARG A 280 34.16 4.76 2.13
C ARG A 280 34.03 3.89 3.38
N GLU A 281 33.02 3.02 3.41
CA GLU A 281 32.96 1.90 4.36
C GLU A 281 34.13 0.92 4.11
N ARG A 282 34.69 0.30 5.16
CA ARG A 282 35.72 -0.75 5.06
C ARG A 282 35.09 -2.14 5.30
N GLY A 283 35.75 -3.20 4.82
CA GLY A 283 35.39 -4.61 5.04
C GLY A 283 34.28 -5.19 4.15
N HIS A 284 33.30 -4.37 3.74
CA HIS A 284 32.23 -4.78 2.83
C HIS A 284 31.95 -3.70 1.77
N MET A 285 31.25 -4.06 0.68
CA MET A 285 30.78 -3.10 -0.31
C MET A 285 29.86 -2.06 0.36
N SER A 286 30.07 -0.77 0.04
CA SER A 286 29.27 0.27 0.66
C SER A 286 27.81 0.21 0.21
N ARG A 287 26.87 0.56 1.10
CA ARG A 287 25.43 0.58 0.80
C ARG A 287 25.11 1.34 -0.50
N GLY A 288 25.76 2.49 -0.71
CA GLY A 288 25.62 3.30 -1.93
C GLY A 288 26.24 2.69 -3.19
N LYS A 289 27.39 2.01 -3.10
CA LYS A 289 27.97 1.32 -4.28
C LYS A 289 27.10 0.15 -4.73
N PHE A 290 26.55 -0.61 -3.78
CA PHE A 290 25.59 -1.67 -4.08
C PHE A 290 24.34 -1.12 -4.78
N PHE A 291 23.76 -0.03 -4.26
CA PHE A 291 22.61 0.65 -4.87
C PHE A 291 22.87 1.01 -6.34
N CYS A 292 23.96 1.73 -6.64
CA CYS A 292 24.24 2.17 -8.01
C CYS A 292 24.47 1.00 -8.98
N ILE A 293 25.11 -0.09 -8.53
CA ILE A 293 25.31 -1.29 -9.34
C ILE A 293 23.96 -1.98 -9.62
N ALA A 294 23.16 -2.23 -8.58
CA ALA A 294 21.85 -2.89 -8.72
C ALA A 294 20.90 -2.06 -9.61
N MET A 295 20.92 -0.73 -9.47
CA MET A 295 20.12 0.19 -10.30
C MET A 295 20.57 0.18 -11.76
N ALA A 296 21.89 0.18 -12.02
CA ALA A 296 22.41 0.09 -13.38
C ALA A 296 22.12 -1.28 -14.03
N CYS A 297 22.27 -2.38 -13.29
CA CYS A 297 21.89 -3.71 -13.76
C CYS A 297 20.39 -3.81 -14.05
N SER A 298 19.53 -3.26 -13.18
CA SER A 298 18.07 -3.20 -13.39
C SER A 298 17.70 -2.35 -14.61
N PHE A 299 18.30 -1.17 -14.75
CA PHE A 299 18.11 -0.29 -15.91
C PHE A 299 18.45 -1.00 -17.21
N VAL A 300 19.64 -1.61 -17.31
CA VAL A 300 20.07 -2.34 -18.52
C VAL A 300 19.20 -3.57 -18.75
N TRP A 301 18.88 -4.33 -17.70
CA TRP A 301 18.04 -5.52 -17.83
C TRP A 301 16.64 -5.19 -18.35
N TYR A 302 16.02 -4.10 -17.89
CA TYR A 302 14.65 -3.73 -18.27
C TYR A 302 14.46 -3.54 -19.79
N TRP A 303 15.50 -3.17 -20.55
CA TRP A 303 15.40 -3.09 -22.02
C TRP A 303 15.12 -4.47 -22.65
N VAL A 304 15.50 -5.56 -21.98
CA VAL A 304 15.28 -6.93 -22.46
C VAL A 304 13.79 -7.31 -22.41
N PRO A 305 13.09 -7.43 -21.26
CA PRO A 305 11.67 -7.75 -21.25
C PRO A 305 10.76 -6.55 -21.60
N GLY A 306 11.23 -5.31 -21.44
CA GLY A 306 10.42 -4.10 -21.67
C GLY A 306 10.40 -3.59 -23.11
N PHE A 307 11.26 -4.10 -23.99
CA PHE A 307 11.35 -3.66 -25.40
C PHE A 307 11.85 -4.73 -26.37
N LEU A 308 13.01 -5.33 -26.10
CA LEU A 308 13.67 -6.25 -27.04
C LEU A 308 12.95 -7.60 -27.13
N PHE A 309 12.38 -8.11 -26.04
CA PHE A 309 11.70 -9.40 -25.94
C PHE A 309 10.55 -9.33 -24.91
N THR A 310 9.44 -8.69 -25.28
CA THR A 310 8.22 -8.53 -24.46
C THR A 310 7.59 -9.85 -24.01
N GLY A 311 7.78 -10.95 -24.73
CA GLY A 311 7.42 -12.30 -24.27
C GLY A 311 8.16 -12.78 -23.01
N LEU A 312 9.25 -12.13 -22.57
CA LEU A 312 9.87 -12.38 -21.26
C LEU A 312 9.18 -11.61 -20.12
N SER A 313 8.42 -10.55 -20.44
CA SER A 313 7.50 -9.89 -19.50
C SER A 313 6.22 -10.73 -19.36
N MET A 314 5.56 -11.06 -20.48
CA MET A 314 4.37 -11.92 -20.56
C MET A 314 4.72 -13.40 -20.80
N PHE A 315 5.46 -14.02 -19.88
CA PHE A 315 6.05 -15.34 -20.10
C PHE A 315 5.05 -16.52 -19.93
N ASN A 316 4.24 -16.76 -20.96
CA ASN A 316 3.30 -17.89 -21.09
C ASN A 316 3.80 -18.99 -22.06
N TRP A 317 5.01 -19.51 -21.85
CA TRP A 317 5.65 -20.52 -22.71
C TRP A 317 4.78 -21.76 -23.03
N ILE A 318 3.89 -22.16 -22.11
CA ILE A 318 2.94 -23.27 -22.30
C ILE A 318 1.91 -22.93 -23.40
N CYS A 319 1.46 -21.68 -23.49
CA CYS A 319 0.58 -21.21 -24.55
C CYS A 319 1.32 -21.11 -25.89
N TRP A 320 2.65 -20.88 -25.91
CA TRP A 320 3.44 -20.88 -27.15
C TRP A 320 3.56 -22.28 -27.77
N ILE A 321 3.46 -23.34 -26.97
CA ILE A 321 3.44 -24.74 -27.43
C ILE A 321 2.06 -25.11 -27.99
N ALA A 322 0.97 -24.59 -27.40
CA ALA A 322 -0.41 -24.92 -27.76
C ALA A 322 -1.29 -23.67 -27.99
N PRO A 323 -0.95 -22.77 -28.93
CA PRO A 323 -1.55 -21.44 -29.05
C PRO A 323 -3.06 -21.46 -29.34
N ASN A 324 -3.54 -22.49 -30.03
CA ASN A 324 -4.95 -22.62 -30.42
C ASN A 324 -5.79 -23.46 -29.44
N ASN A 325 -5.21 -24.01 -28.36
CA ASN A 325 -5.96 -24.83 -27.40
C ASN A 325 -6.61 -23.94 -26.34
N VAL A 326 -7.91 -23.70 -26.47
CA VAL A 326 -8.70 -22.81 -25.60
C VAL A 326 -8.60 -23.17 -24.12
N VAL A 327 -8.58 -24.47 -23.76
CA VAL A 327 -8.46 -24.91 -22.36
C VAL A 327 -7.08 -24.58 -21.78
N VAL A 328 -6.02 -24.81 -22.54
CA VAL A 328 -4.64 -24.45 -22.14
C VAL A 328 -4.48 -22.94 -22.01
N ASN A 329 -5.07 -22.18 -22.93
CA ASN A 329 -4.99 -20.72 -22.92
C ASN A 329 -5.83 -20.09 -21.79
N ALA A 330 -7.01 -20.63 -21.47
CA ALA A 330 -7.79 -20.19 -20.32
C ALA A 330 -7.06 -20.39 -18.97
N LEU A 331 -6.21 -21.40 -18.86
CA LEU A 331 -5.47 -21.72 -17.64
C LEU A 331 -4.11 -21.00 -17.56
N PHE A 332 -3.30 -21.08 -18.63
CA PHE A 332 -1.92 -20.58 -18.66
C PHE A 332 -1.73 -19.25 -19.42
N GLY A 333 -2.79 -18.72 -20.02
CA GLY A 333 -2.79 -17.39 -20.63
C GLY A 333 -2.68 -16.27 -19.59
N ASN A 334 -2.12 -15.13 -19.97
CA ASN A 334 -1.87 -14.00 -19.09
C ASN A 334 -2.82 -12.82 -19.33
N THR A 335 -3.57 -12.82 -20.44
CA THR A 335 -4.33 -11.66 -20.92
C THR A 335 -5.82 -11.77 -20.57
N THR A 336 -6.42 -12.92 -20.90
CA THR A 336 -7.77 -13.32 -20.49
C THR A 336 -7.79 -14.67 -19.75
N GLY A 337 -6.67 -15.39 -19.72
CA GLY A 337 -6.46 -16.57 -18.89
C GLY A 337 -6.18 -16.28 -17.42
N LEU A 338 -5.95 -17.35 -16.64
CA LEU A 338 -5.71 -17.32 -15.19
C LEU A 338 -4.23 -17.16 -14.78
N GLY A 339 -3.31 -17.09 -15.73
CA GLY A 339 -1.88 -16.89 -15.49
C GLY A 339 -1.26 -17.95 -14.59
N MET A 340 -1.50 -19.25 -14.86
CA MET A 340 -0.88 -20.38 -14.15
C MET A 340 0.66 -20.53 -14.37
N SER A 341 1.36 -19.46 -14.76
CA SER A 341 2.81 -19.39 -14.87
C SER A 341 3.40 -18.68 -13.64
N ILE A 342 4.48 -19.23 -13.07
CA ILE A 342 5.12 -18.71 -11.85
C ILE A 342 6.26 -17.71 -12.17
N LEU A 343 6.75 -17.72 -13.41
CA LEU A 343 7.98 -17.04 -13.81
C LEU A 343 7.70 -15.93 -14.82
N THR A 344 8.16 -14.72 -14.50
CA THR A 344 8.40 -13.61 -15.44
C THR A 344 9.78 -13.05 -15.16
N PHE A 345 10.41 -12.45 -16.17
CA PHE A 345 11.74 -11.86 -16.06
C PHE A 345 11.71 -10.33 -15.95
N ASP A 346 10.51 -9.75 -15.85
CA ASP A 346 10.29 -8.31 -15.75
C ASP A 346 9.97 -7.89 -14.30
N TRP A 347 10.82 -7.03 -13.73
CA TRP A 347 10.59 -6.49 -12.39
C TRP A 347 9.32 -5.64 -12.29
N SER A 348 8.86 -5.00 -13.38
CA SER A 348 7.59 -4.26 -13.37
C SER A 348 6.38 -5.17 -13.20
N GLN A 349 6.43 -6.41 -13.71
CA GLN A 349 5.39 -7.42 -13.51
C GLN A 349 5.45 -8.03 -12.11
N ILE A 350 6.67 -8.27 -11.59
CA ILE A 350 6.93 -8.79 -10.23
C ILE A 350 6.47 -7.79 -9.16
N ALA A 351 6.73 -6.50 -9.35
CA ALA A 351 6.39 -5.44 -8.40
C ALA A 351 5.01 -4.79 -8.65
N PHE A 352 4.18 -5.36 -9.54
CA PHE A 352 2.87 -4.80 -9.92
C PHE A 352 1.93 -4.58 -8.73
N ILE A 353 1.92 -5.50 -7.76
CA ILE A 353 1.16 -5.39 -6.50
C ILE A 353 2.01 -4.83 -5.34
N GLY A 354 2.97 -3.98 -5.67
CA GLY A 354 4.00 -3.45 -4.77
C GLY A 354 5.19 -4.41 -4.61
N SER A 355 6.37 -3.89 -4.20
CA SER A 355 7.58 -4.70 -4.17
C SER A 355 7.50 -5.90 -3.21
N PRO A 356 7.84 -7.13 -3.67
CA PRO A 356 7.85 -8.32 -2.81
C PRO A 356 9.01 -8.33 -1.81
N LEU A 357 10.06 -7.50 -1.97
CA LEU A 357 11.16 -7.41 -1.00
C LEU A 357 10.76 -6.62 0.27
N VAL A 358 9.64 -5.91 0.23
CA VAL A 358 9.19 -4.99 1.28
C VAL A 358 8.12 -5.63 2.17
N THR A 359 7.20 -6.37 1.55
CA THR A 359 6.04 -6.98 2.21
C THR A 359 6.47 -8.19 3.07
N PRO A 360 6.12 -8.28 4.37
CA PRO A 360 6.53 -9.40 5.22
C PRO A 360 6.05 -10.76 4.71
N TRP A 361 6.92 -11.77 4.74
CA TRP A 361 6.64 -13.11 4.18
C TRP A 361 5.30 -13.71 4.66
N TRP A 362 4.96 -13.55 5.93
CA TRP A 362 3.69 -14.07 6.45
C TRP A 362 2.47 -13.44 5.76
N SER A 363 2.53 -12.15 5.43
CA SER A 363 1.47 -11.47 4.68
C SER A 363 1.44 -11.96 3.23
N GLN A 364 2.61 -12.12 2.59
CA GLN A 364 2.73 -12.65 1.23
C GLN A 364 2.15 -14.07 1.11
N MET A 365 2.37 -14.90 2.14
CA MET A 365 1.84 -16.26 2.20
C MET A 365 0.31 -16.32 2.36
N ASN A 366 -0.30 -15.37 3.09
CA ASN A 366 -1.77 -15.28 3.14
C ASN A 366 -2.35 -14.94 1.76
N THR A 367 -1.82 -13.89 1.09
CA THR A 367 -2.22 -13.52 -0.29
C THR A 367 -1.98 -14.67 -1.27
N GLY A 368 -0.84 -15.36 -1.20
CA GLY A 368 -0.48 -16.44 -2.11
C GLY A 368 -1.37 -17.68 -1.99
N VAL A 369 -1.69 -18.12 -0.77
CA VAL A 369 -2.62 -19.25 -0.57
C VAL A 369 -4.04 -18.87 -1.01
N ALA A 370 -4.47 -17.63 -0.76
CA ALA A 370 -5.75 -17.14 -1.24
C ALA A 370 -5.83 -17.11 -2.77
N PHE A 371 -4.76 -16.66 -3.43
CA PHE A 371 -4.66 -16.61 -4.89
C PHE A 371 -4.82 -18.00 -5.51
N VAL A 372 -4.05 -18.99 -5.02
CA VAL A 372 -4.14 -20.37 -5.51
C VAL A 372 -5.54 -20.95 -5.26
N LEU A 373 -6.11 -20.76 -4.07
CA LEU A 373 -7.44 -21.31 -3.76
C LEU A 373 -8.54 -20.67 -4.62
N MET A 374 -8.59 -19.33 -4.69
CA MET A 374 -9.67 -18.62 -5.38
C MET A 374 -9.53 -18.63 -6.90
N PHE A 375 -8.33 -18.40 -7.43
CA PHE A 375 -8.12 -18.19 -8.87
C PHE A 375 -7.52 -19.41 -9.60
N TRP A 376 -6.80 -20.31 -8.93
CA TRP A 376 -6.29 -21.54 -9.57
C TRP A 376 -7.14 -22.78 -9.30
N ILE A 377 -8.04 -22.77 -8.30
CA ILE A 377 -8.94 -23.89 -8.00
C ILE A 377 -10.42 -23.50 -8.22
N VAL A 378 -10.92 -22.46 -7.55
CA VAL A 378 -12.35 -22.10 -7.64
C VAL A 378 -12.71 -21.50 -9.00
N ALA A 379 -11.90 -20.61 -9.59
CA ALA A 379 -12.21 -20.01 -10.89
C ALA A 379 -12.32 -21.02 -12.05
N PRO A 380 -11.38 -21.99 -12.25
CA PRO A 380 -11.57 -23.07 -13.22
C PRO A 380 -12.83 -23.90 -12.94
N ALA A 381 -13.09 -24.23 -11.67
CA ALA A 381 -14.25 -25.05 -11.29
C ALA A 381 -15.57 -24.38 -11.69
N LEU A 382 -15.75 -23.08 -11.40
CA LEU A 382 -16.94 -22.32 -11.79
C LEU A 382 -17.06 -22.13 -13.32
N TYR A 383 -15.94 -21.87 -14.00
CA TYR A 383 -15.93 -21.64 -15.45
C TYR A 383 -16.28 -22.90 -16.25
N PHE A 384 -15.60 -24.02 -16.00
CA PHE A 384 -15.84 -25.25 -16.76
C PHE A 384 -17.18 -25.92 -16.40
N THR A 385 -17.73 -25.67 -15.20
CA THR A 385 -19.13 -26.04 -14.88
C THR A 385 -20.18 -25.03 -15.39
N ASN A 386 -19.75 -23.94 -16.04
CA ASN A 386 -20.60 -22.90 -16.63
C ASN A 386 -21.54 -22.20 -15.63
N VAL A 387 -21.07 -21.96 -14.41
CA VAL A 387 -21.82 -21.19 -13.40
C VAL A 387 -22.01 -19.75 -13.89
N TRP A 388 -23.20 -19.19 -13.69
CA TRP A 388 -23.63 -17.88 -14.20
C TRP A 388 -23.46 -17.69 -15.73
N ASN A 389 -23.42 -18.77 -16.51
CA ASN A 389 -23.15 -18.75 -17.96
C ASN A 389 -21.77 -18.17 -18.34
N THR A 390 -20.77 -18.22 -17.46
CA THR A 390 -19.46 -17.58 -17.72
C THR A 390 -18.66 -18.26 -18.84
N ALA A 391 -18.96 -19.50 -19.23
CA ALA A 391 -18.17 -20.24 -20.23
C ALA A 391 -18.33 -19.73 -21.68
N PHE A 392 -19.31 -18.87 -21.93
CA PHE A 392 -19.54 -18.20 -23.22
C PHE A 392 -18.71 -16.91 -23.39
N PHE A 393 -17.97 -16.51 -22.36
CA PHE A 393 -17.14 -15.31 -22.32
C PHE A 393 -15.69 -15.69 -21.94
N PRO A 394 -14.70 -14.78 -22.06
CA PRO A 394 -13.34 -15.05 -21.57
C PRO A 394 -13.34 -15.29 -20.05
N ILE A 395 -12.57 -16.27 -19.58
CA ILE A 395 -12.53 -16.65 -18.16
C ILE A 395 -12.13 -15.48 -17.24
N SER A 396 -11.20 -14.64 -17.70
CA SER A 396 -10.79 -13.40 -17.06
C SER A 396 -10.98 -12.19 -17.99
N SER A 397 -11.63 -11.16 -17.48
CA SER A 397 -11.83 -9.88 -18.18
C SER A 397 -12.27 -8.80 -17.19
N TYR A 398 -11.79 -7.57 -17.37
CA TYR A 398 -12.21 -6.38 -16.62
C TYR A 398 -13.42 -5.64 -17.22
N VAL A 399 -13.90 -6.08 -18.39
CA VAL A 399 -15.09 -5.52 -19.06
C VAL A 399 -16.30 -6.45 -18.95
N THR A 400 -17.50 -5.86 -19.03
CA THR A 400 -18.80 -6.53 -19.06
C THR A 400 -19.23 -6.90 -20.47
N PHE A 401 -19.99 -7.99 -20.58
CA PHE A 401 -20.52 -8.50 -21.85
C PHE A 401 -22.05 -8.47 -21.91
N ASP A 402 -22.59 -8.43 -23.13
CA ASP A 402 -24.01 -8.61 -23.41
C ASP A 402 -24.36 -10.05 -23.81
N ASN A 403 -25.65 -10.31 -23.99
CA ASN A 403 -26.22 -11.62 -24.34
C ASN A 403 -25.76 -12.12 -25.72
N THR A 404 -25.23 -11.26 -26.61
CA THR A 404 -24.70 -11.65 -27.93
C THR A 404 -23.21 -12.00 -27.90
N GLY A 405 -22.55 -11.91 -26.74
CA GLY A 405 -21.09 -12.01 -26.62
C GLY A 405 -20.35 -10.68 -26.88
N GLY A 406 -21.08 -9.60 -27.18
CA GLY A 406 -20.53 -8.27 -27.40
C GLY A 406 -20.10 -7.56 -26.12
N LEU A 407 -19.38 -6.44 -26.26
CA LEU A 407 -19.04 -5.55 -25.15
C LEU A 407 -20.28 -4.74 -24.72
N TYR A 408 -20.63 -4.78 -23.44
CA TYR A 408 -21.87 -4.21 -22.94
C TYR A 408 -21.93 -2.68 -23.07
N GLN A 409 -22.95 -2.17 -23.76
CA GLN A 409 -23.11 -0.74 -24.04
C GLN A 409 -24.06 -0.04 -23.07
N ALA A 410 -23.52 0.75 -22.13
CA ALA A 410 -24.34 1.46 -21.14
C ALA A 410 -25.23 2.56 -21.72
N LYS A 411 -24.89 3.10 -22.90
CA LYS A 411 -25.69 4.14 -23.59
C LYS A 411 -27.08 3.62 -23.98
N GLU A 412 -27.18 2.34 -24.34
CA GLU A 412 -28.45 1.71 -24.69
C GLU A 412 -29.43 1.65 -23.51
N ILE A 413 -28.94 1.63 -22.26
CA ILE A 413 -29.79 1.44 -21.06
C ILE A 413 -30.00 2.71 -20.25
N ILE A 414 -29.70 3.87 -20.84
CA ILE A 414 -29.74 5.17 -20.15
C ILE A 414 -30.55 6.20 -20.95
N THR A 415 -31.27 7.04 -20.21
CA THR A 415 -32.00 8.20 -20.72
C THR A 415 -31.70 9.39 -19.79
N ASN A 416 -31.16 10.48 -20.34
CA ASN A 416 -30.78 11.70 -19.60
C ASN A 416 -29.85 11.45 -18.39
N GLY A 417 -28.96 10.46 -18.47
CA GLY A 417 -28.03 10.09 -17.39
C GLY A 417 -28.67 9.30 -16.23
N ILE A 418 -29.90 8.82 -16.41
CA ILE A 418 -30.63 7.93 -15.48
C ILE A 418 -30.89 6.59 -16.19
N PHE A 419 -30.88 5.49 -15.46
CA PHE A 419 -31.21 4.15 -15.96
C PHE A 419 -32.64 4.06 -16.52
N ASP A 420 -32.78 3.38 -17.67
CA ASP A 420 -34.04 3.18 -18.38
C ASP A 420 -34.40 1.69 -18.43
N GLU A 421 -35.41 1.29 -17.64
CA GLU A 421 -35.80 -0.13 -17.51
C GLU A 421 -36.43 -0.70 -18.79
N ALA A 422 -37.11 0.13 -19.58
CA ALA A 422 -37.74 -0.31 -20.83
C ALA A 422 -36.66 -0.65 -21.87
N LYS A 423 -35.63 0.19 -22.00
CA LYS A 423 -34.49 -0.11 -22.87
C LYS A 423 -33.63 -1.27 -22.35
N TYR A 424 -33.40 -1.36 -21.04
CA TYR A 424 -32.67 -2.49 -20.44
C TYR A 424 -33.32 -3.84 -20.79
N LYS A 425 -34.66 -3.91 -20.79
CA LYS A 425 -35.44 -5.10 -21.19
C LYS A 425 -35.48 -5.36 -22.70
N ALA A 426 -35.14 -4.36 -23.53
CA ALA A 426 -35.03 -4.49 -24.98
C ALA A 426 -33.60 -4.86 -25.46
N TYR A 427 -32.56 -4.51 -24.69
CA TYR A 427 -31.16 -4.80 -25.01
C TYR A 427 -30.68 -6.13 -24.43
N SER A 428 -30.17 -6.13 -23.19
CA SER A 428 -29.49 -7.28 -22.60
C SER A 428 -29.35 -7.17 -21.07
N PRO A 429 -29.38 -8.29 -20.33
CA PRO A 429 -28.79 -8.34 -18.99
C PRO A 429 -27.25 -8.21 -19.06
N VAL A 430 -26.60 -7.88 -17.95
CA VAL A 430 -25.13 -7.77 -17.85
C VAL A 430 -24.50 -9.11 -17.50
N PHE A 431 -23.48 -9.53 -18.25
CA PHE A 431 -22.64 -10.67 -17.92
C PHE A 431 -21.23 -10.25 -17.46
N LEU A 432 -20.73 -10.97 -16.45
CA LEU A 432 -19.40 -10.83 -15.85
C LEU A 432 -18.52 -12.04 -16.21
N SER A 433 -17.21 -11.82 -16.34
CA SER A 433 -16.22 -12.91 -16.38
C SER A 433 -16.14 -13.64 -15.03
N THR A 434 -15.62 -14.87 -15.03
CA THR A 434 -15.50 -15.67 -13.79
C THR A 434 -14.57 -15.01 -12.78
N THR A 435 -13.46 -14.42 -13.22
CA THR A 435 -12.53 -13.72 -12.30
C THR A 435 -13.13 -12.45 -11.73
N LEU A 436 -13.86 -11.66 -12.52
CA LEU A 436 -14.51 -10.42 -12.06
C LEU A 436 -15.63 -10.72 -11.04
N ALA A 437 -16.45 -11.74 -11.30
CA ALA A 437 -17.48 -12.21 -10.37
C ALA A 437 -16.86 -12.69 -9.04
N LEU A 438 -15.77 -13.46 -9.10
CA LEU A 438 -15.03 -13.89 -7.90
C LEU A 438 -14.36 -12.73 -7.16
N ALA A 439 -13.80 -11.74 -7.87
CA ALA A 439 -13.19 -10.56 -7.26
C ALA A 439 -14.20 -9.74 -6.44
N TYR A 440 -15.45 -9.64 -6.90
CA TYR A 440 -16.55 -9.04 -6.13
C TYR A 440 -16.93 -9.87 -4.91
N GLY A 441 -17.03 -11.21 -5.04
CA GLY A 441 -17.22 -12.10 -3.88
C GLY A 441 -16.11 -11.95 -2.83
N ILE A 442 -14.85 -11.97 -3.26
CA ILE A 442 -13.68 -11.76 -2.40
C ILE A 442 -13.75 -10.40 -1.71
N SER A 443 -14.15 -9.34 -2.42
CA SER A 443 -14.36 -8.00 -1.85
C SER A 443 -15.47 -7.98 -0.78
N PHE A 444 -16.56 -8.71 -1.00
CA PHE A 444 -17.65 -8.89 -0.03
C PHE A 444 -17.20 -9.67 1.22
N ALA A 445 -16.24 -10.60 1.12
CA ALA A 445 -15.66 -11.26 2.29
C ALA A 445 -14.60 -10.40 3.01
N ALA A 446 -13.79 -9.65 2.26
CA ALA A 446 -12.76 -8.78 2.80
C ALA A 446 -13.34 -7.75 3.80
N PHE A 447 -14.39 -7.02 3.39
CA PHE A 447 -14.98 -5.93 4.19
C PHE A 447 -15.39 -6.32 5.63
N PRO A 448 -16.27 -7.32 5.86
CA PRO A 448 -16.64 -7.71 7.23
C PRO A 448 -15.49 -8.39 7.97
N SER A 449 -14.60 -9.11 7.27
CA SER A 449 -13.47 -9.77 7.91
C SER A 449 -12.52 -8.78 8.57
N VAL A 450 -12.33 -7.58 7.98
CA VAL A 450 -11.58 -6.47 8.58
C VAL A 450 -12.17 -6.10 9.95
N PHE A 451 -13.49 -5.86 10.03
CA PHE A 451 -14.13 -5.50 11.29
C PHE A 451 -13.98 -6.59 12.36
N VAL A 452 -14.29 -7.84 12.02
CA VAL A 452 -14.22 -8.95 12.98
C VAL A 452 -12.79 -9.20 13.41
N HIS A 453 -11.82 -9.21 12.49
CA HIS A 453 -10.41 -9.38 12.83
C HIS A 453 -9.89 -8.22 13.69
N THR A 454 -10.14 -6.96 13.32
CA THR A 454 -9.69 -5.82 14.15
C THR A 454 -10.34 -5.83 15.54
N PHE A 455 -11.61 -6.21 15.66
CA PHE A 455 -12.26 -6.36 16.96
C PHE A 455 -11.66 -7.51 17.78
N LEU A 456 -11.41 -8.67 17.19
CA LEU A 456 -10.84 -9.83 17.89
C LEU A 456 -9.38 -9.59 18.33
N TRP A 457 -8.58 -8.95 17.49
CA TRP A 457 -7.13 -8.83 17.71
C TRP A 457 -6.68 -7.51 18.34
N PHE A 458 -7.38 -6.39 18.09
CA PHE A 458 -6.87 -5.04 18.43
C PHE A 458 -7.82 -4.18 19.30
N ARG A 459 -9.01 -4.66 19.71
CA ARG A 459 -9.98 -3.86 20.50
C ARG A 459 -9.40 -3.26 21.80
N LYS A 460 -8.52 -3.99 22.50
CA LYS A 460 -7.87 -3.52 23.73
C LYS A 460 -6.97 -2.31 23.44
N ASP A 461 -6.14 -2.45 22.41
CA ASP A 461 -5.16 -1.44 22.03
C ASP A 461 -5.86 -0.18 21.51
N ILE A 462 -6.85 -0.33 20.62
CA ILE A 462 -7.65 0.79 20.12
C ILE A 462 -8.27 1.57 21.30
N MET A 463 -8.85 0.88 22.29
CA MET A 463 -9.43 1.51 23.48
C MET A 463 -8.39 2.19 24.37
N ARG A 464 -7.18 1.61 24.51
CA ARG A 464 -6.02 2.23 25.19
C ARG A 464 -5.52 3.46 24.45
N ARG A 465 -5.45 3.40 23.12
CA ARG A 465 -4.91 4.46 22.24
C ARG A 465 -5.80 5.71 22.16
N PHE A 466 -7.11 5.60 22.38
CA PHE A 466 -7.98 6.77 22.59
C PHE A 466 -7.61 7.62 23.83
N ARG A 467 -6.73 7.14 24.73
CA ARG A 467 -6.28 7.87 25.93
C ARG A 467 -4.75 8.05 26.01
N SER A 468 -3.97 7.52 25.06
CA SER A 468 -2.51 7.63 25.09
C SER A 468 -2.00 8.84 24.31
N SER A 469 -0.97 9.49 24.85
CA SER A 469 -0.20 10.55 24.20
C SER A 469 1.12 10.01 23.61
N LEU A 470 1.80 10.82 22.79
CA LEU A 470 3.16 10.53 22.31
C LEU A 470 4.19 10.36 23.45
N ARG A 471 3.91 10.86 24.65
CA ARG A 471 4.80 10.70 25.83
C ARG A 471 4.72 9.32 26.49
N ASP A 472 3.68 8.55 26.17
CA ASP A 472 3.44 7.22 26.75
C ASP A 472 4.11 6.10 25.94
N GLU A 473 4.69 6.42 24.77
CA GLU A 473 5.50 5.51 23.96
C GLU A 473 6.94 5.41 24.49
N ARG A 474 7.48 4.20 24.58
CA ARG A 474 8.85 3.95 25.07
C ARG A 474 9.93 4.00 23.98
N ASP A 475 9.52 3.83 22.72
CA ASP A 475 10.42 3.71 21.56
C ASP A 475 11.28 4.97 21.34
N VAL A 476 12.55 4.76 20.99
CA VAL A 476 13.55 5.81 20.78
C VAL A 476 13.12 6.86 19.75
N HIS A 477 12.37 6.50 18.69
CA HIS A 477 11.91 7.46 17.68
C HIS A 477 10.78 8.35 18.21
N ALA A 478 9.85 7.80 19.00
CA ALA A 478 8.84 8.58 19.69
C ALA A 478 9.47 9.55 20.70
N ARG A 479 10.47 9.08 21.47
CA ARG A 479 11.26 9.87 22.42
C ARG A 479 11.96 11.06 21.76
N LEU A 480 12.64 10.85 20.62
CA LEU A 480 13.27 11.91 19.83
C LEU A 480 12.24 12.91 19.27
N MET A 481 11.07 12.44 18.86
CA MET A 481 10.02 13.30 18.30
C MET A 481 9.40 14.27 19.31
N LEU A 482 9.57 14.05 20.63
CA LEU A 482 9.14 14.99 21.68
C LEU A 482 9.85 16.35 21.62
N ALA A 483 10.99 16.47 20.92
CA ALA A 483 11.65 17.74 20.66
C ALA A 483 10.84 18.68 19.75
N TYR A 484 9.90 18.17 18.96
CA TYR A 484 9.16 18.93 17.96
C TYR A 484 7.75 19.31 18.41
N LYS A 485 7.33 20.53 18.05
CA LYS A 485 5.96 20.99 18.29
C LYS A 485 4.98 20.31 17.34
N GLU A 486 4.13 19.46 17.90
CA GLU A 486 3.07 18.74 17.20
C GLU A 486 2.04 19.65 16.49
N VAL A 487 1.31 19.06 15.54
CA VAL A 487 0.22 19.71 14.79
C VAL A 487 -1.06 19.72 15.61
N PRO A 488 -1.66 20.90 15.90
CA PRO A 488 -2.94 20.99 16.60
C PRO A 488 -4.09 20.35 15.81
N ALA A 489 -5.04 19.70 16.51
CA ALA A 489 -6.20 19.07 15.88
C ALA A 489 -7.04 20.04 15.03
N TRP A 490 -7.07 21.34 15.36
CA TRP A 490 -7.84 22.33 14.60
C TRP A 490 -7.28 22.61 13.19
N TRP A 491 -5.99 22.33 12.91
CA TRP A 491 -5.44 22.43 11.55
C TRP A 491 -6.13 21.41 10.63
N TYR A 492 -6.32 20.18 11.12
CA TYR A 492 -7.04 19.12 10.43
C TYR A 492 -8.53 19.43 10.27
N ALA A 493 -9.16 19.98 11.31
CA ALA A 493 -10.57 20.37 11.26
C ALA A 493 -10.86 21.48 10.23
N VAL A 494 -10.01 22.51 10.16
CA VAL A 494 -10.12 23.59 9.16
C VAL A 494 -9.94 23.06 7.74
N VAL A 495 -8.94 22.21 7.51
CA VAL A 495 -8.72 21.56 6.21
C VAL A 495 -9.91 20.71 5.80
N GLY A 496 -10.46 19.91 6.73
CA GLY A 496 -11.66 19.10 6.49
C GLY A 496 -12.90 19.94 6.17
N ALA A 497 -13.13 21.04 6.89
CA ALA A 497 -14.26 21.94 6.66
C ALA A 497 -14.19 22.62 5.27
N ILE A 498 -13.00 23.08 4.86
CA ILE A 498 -12.78 23.70 3.54
C ILE A 498 -13.00 22.67 2.42
N SER A 499 -12.42 21.46 2.53
CA SER A 499 -12.61 20.42 1.52
C SER A 499 -14.08 19.95 1.44
N PHE A 500 -14.78 19.82 2.57
CA PHE A 500 -16.20 19.48 2.59
C PHE A 500 -17.05 20.57 1.92
N ALA A 501 -16.74 21.86 2.15
CA ALA A 501 -17.42 22.97 1.48
C ALA A 501 -17.21 22.92 -0.04
N PHE A 502 -15.98 22.72 -0.53
CA PHE A 502 -15.72 22.56 -1.98
C PHE A 502 -16.46 21.35 -2.57
N PHE A 503 -16.50 20.22 -1.87
CA PHE A 503 -17.22 19.03 -2.34
C PHE A 503 -18.73 19.27 -2.42
N CYS A 504 -19.34 19.91 -1.41
CA CYS A 504 -20.75 20.28 -1.42
C CYS A 504 -21.07 21.25 -2.57
N THR A 505 -20.23 22.26 -2.79
CA THR A 505 -20.34 23.18 -3.93
C THR A 505 -20.28 22.44 -5.28
N ALA A 506 -19.41 21.43 -5.40
CA ALA A 506 -19.26 20.64 -6.62
C ALA A 506 -20.48 19.74 -6.94
N ILE A 507 -21.16 19.19 -5.93
CA ILE A 507 -22.33 18.32 -6.15
C ILE A 507 -23.65 19.08 -6.30
N GLU A 508 -23.80 20.24 -5.67
CA GLU A 508 -25.06 21.02 -5.64
C GLU A 508 -25.20 21.98 -6.83
N ILE A 509 -24.12 22.65 -7.26
CA ILE A 509 -24.16 23.62 -8.39
C ILE A 509 -24.23 22.91 -9.75
N PHE A 510 -23.71 21.70 -9.86
CA PHE A 510 -23.59 20.96 -11.11
C PHE A 510 -24.51 19.73 -11.11
N PRO A 511 -25.02 19.27 -12.26
CA PRO A 511 -26.05 18.22 -12.36
C PRO A 511 -25.49 16.80 -12.11
N THR A 512 -24.90 16.58 -10.92
CA THR A 512 -24.31 15.31 -10.47
C THR A 512 -25.35 14.26 -10.08
N GLN A 513 -26.59 14.69 -9.82
CA GLN A 513 -27.70 13.91 -9.25
C GLN A 513 -27.45 13.34 -7.83
N MET A 514 -26.33 13.70 -7.19
CA MET A 514 -25.93 13.22 -5.85
C MET A 514 -26.32 14.24 -4.76
N PRO A 515 -27.14 13.85 -3.77
CA PRO A 515 -27.54 14.75 -2.69
C PRO A 515 -26.47 14.85 -1.59
N ILE A 516 -26.38 16.02 -0.93
CA ILE A 516 -25.39 16.30 0.12
C ILE A 516 -25.43 15.28 1.27
N TRP A 517 -26.60 14.75 1.66
CA TRP A 517 -26.69 13.74 2.72
C TRP A 517 -25.92 12.44 2.37
N ALA A 518 -25.85 12.06 1.09
CA ALA A 518 -25.08 10.90 0.67
C ALA A 518 -23.56 11.16 0.78
N ALA A 519 -23.10 12.39 0.57
CA ALA A 519 -21.70 12.76 0.83
C ALA A 519 -21.34 12.57 2.32
N VAL A 520 -22.22 13.02 3.22
CA VAL A 520 -22.06 12.85 4.67
C VAL A 520 -22.01 11.37 5.07
N VAL A 521 -22.90 10.52 4.51
CA VAL A 521 -22.87 9.06 4.75
C VAL A 521 -21.56 8.44 4.26
N GLY A 522 -21.07 8.83 3.08
CA GLY A 522 -19.78 8.36 2.55
C GLY A 522 -18.60 8.74 3.46
N ILE A 523 -18.58 9.97 3.97
CA ILE A 523 -17.55 10.46 4.91
C ILE A 523 -17.62 9.67 6.22
N ILE A 524 -18.80 9.46 6.80
CA ILE A 524 -18.98 8.68 8.04
C ILE A 524 -18.48 7.24 7.85
N LEU A 525 -18.89 6.58 6.76
CA LEU A 525 -18.47 5.21 6.45
C LEU A 525 -16.95 5.11 6.27
N SER A 526 -16.35 6.04 5.53
CA SER A 526 -14.89 6.13 5.37
C SER A 526 -14.15 6.36 6.70
N SER A 527 -14.75 7.14 7.62
CA SER A 527 -14.16 7.48 8.92
C SER A 527 -14.12 6.27 9.86
N ILE A 528 -15.18 5.46 9.86
CA ILE A 528 -15.28 4.21 10.63
C ILE A 528 -14.23 3.19 10.12
N LEU A 529 -14.02 3.15 8.80
CA LEU A 529 -13.07 2.24 8.15
C LEU A 529 -11.61 2.68 8.25
N ALA A 530 -11.33 3.98 8.36
CA ALA A 530 -9.97 4.50 8.31
C ALA A 530 -9.02 3.87 9.35
N ILE A 531 -9.47 3.67 10.60
CA ILE A 531 -8.65 3.07 11.67
C ILE A 531 -8.27 1.60 11.36
N PRO A 532 -9.22 0.65 11.19
CA PRO A 532 -8.87 -0.74 10.94
C PRO A 532 -8.07 -0.94 9.65
N LEU A 533 -8.37 -0.17 8.60
CA LEU A 533 -7.61 -0.21 7.33
C LEU A 533 -6.17 0.28 7.50
N ALA A 534 -5.97 1.40 8.21
CA ALA A 534 -4.64 1.94 8.46
C ALA A 534 -3.78 0.99 9.30
N MET A 535 -4.34 0.40 10.36
CA MET A 535 -3.62 -0.55 11.23
C MET A 535 -3.21 -1.81 10.45
N LEU A 536 -4.11 -2.33 9.61
CA LEU A 536 -3.83 -3.46 8.75
C LEU A 536 -2.67 -3.14 7.81
N GLN A 537 -2.76 -2.07 7.02
CA GLN A 537 -1.73 -1.69 6.04
C GLN A 537 -0.37 -1.35 6.70
N ALA A 538 -0.37 -0.75 7.90
CA ALA A 538 0.83 -0.44 8.68
C ALA A 538 1.60 -1.69 9.15
N ILE A 539 0.89 -2.82 9.38
CA ILE A 539 1.48 -4.09 9.85
C ILE A 539 1.83 -5.00 8.67
N THR A 540 0.98 -5.06 7.64
CA THR A 540 1.03 -6.05 6.55
C THR A 540 1.74 -5.56 5.30
N ASN A 541 1.83 -4.25 5.08
CA ASN A 541 2.14 -3.64 3.78
C ASN A 541 1.17 -4.05 2.64
N GLN A 542 -0.09 -4.33 2.98
CA GLN A 542 -1.17 -4.66 2.04
C GLN A 542 -2.39 -3.77 2.30
N GLN A 543 -2.98 -3.23 1.22
CA GLN A 543 -4.18 -2.39 1.29
C GLN A 543 -5.45 -3.23 1.07
N VAL A 544 -6.55 -2.89 1.75
CA VAL A 544 -7.86 -3.51 1.50
C VAL A 544 -8.69 -2.67 0.53
N PRO A 545 -9.26 -3.26 -0.54
CA PRO A 545 -10.13 -2.55 -1.46
C PRO A 545 -11.51 -2.37 -0.82
N THR A 546 -11.89 -1.13 -0.53
CA THR A 546 -13.27 -0.81 -0.13
C THR A 546 -14.14 -0.27 -1.26
N GLN A 547 -13.56 0.02 -2.43
CA GLN A 547 -14.23 0.58 -3.62
C GLN A 547 -15.56 -0.13 -3.95
N VAL A 548 -15.53 -1.45 -4.15
CA VAL A 548 -16.69 -2.28 -4.51
C VAL A 548 -17.79 -2.18 -3.44
N MET A 549 -17.43 -2.08 -2.16
CA MET A 549 -18.41 -1.94 -1.08
C MET A 549 -19.03 -0.54 -1.03
N MET A 550 -18.25 0.50 -1.34
CA MET A 550 -18.80 1.86 -1.49
C MET A 550 -19.79 1.92 -2.67
N GLU A 551 -19.46 1.27 -3.78
CA GLU A 551 -20.35 1.17 -4.95
C GLU A 551 -21.62 0.33 -4.69
N LEU A 552 -21.51 -0.75 -3.90
CA LEU A 552 -22.66 -1.54 -3.45
C LEU A 552 -23.61 -0.70 -2.60
N VAL A 553 -23.09 0.01 -1.59
CA VAL A 553 -23.86 0.87 -0.68
C VAL A 553 -24.48 2.04 -1.46
N GLY A 554 -23.69 2.74 -2.28
CA GLY A 554 -24.15 3.84 -3.12
C GLY A 554 -25.21 3.40 -4.14
N GLY A 555 -25.05 2.23 -4.76
CA GLY A 555 -26.01 1.67 -5.72
C GLY A 555 -27.35 1.27 -5.12
N TYR A 556 -27.39 0.89 -3.83
CA TYR A 556 -28.66 0.70 -3.10
C TYR A 556 -29.25 2.02 -2.59
N MET A 557 -28.43 3.02 -2.25
CA MET A 557 -28.87 4.34 -1.78
C MET A 557 -29.37 5.27 -2.91
N LEU A 558 -28.77 5.17 -4.09
CA LEU A 558 -29.00 6.05 -5.26
C LEU A 558 -29.25 5.20 -6.52
N PRO A 559 -30.28 4.34 -6.54
CA PRO A 559 -30.49 3.37 -7.61
C PRO A 559 -30.74 4.05 -8.96
N GLY A 560 -30.14 3.52 -10.03
CA GLY A 560 -30.30 4.00 -11.39
C GLY A 560 -29.55 5.29 -11.73
N LYS A 561 -28.68 5.78 -10.84
CA LYS A 561 -27.90 7.02 -11.00
C LYS A 561 -26.40 6.73 -11.11
N PRO A 562 -25.87 6.36 -12.30
CA PRO A 562 -24.46 5.96 -12.45
C PRO A 562 -23.47 7.03 -11.99
N ILE A 563 -23.69 8.29 -12.38
CA ILE A 563 -22.81 9.42 -12.05
C ILE A 563 -22.81 9.70 -10.54
N ALA A 564 -23.97 9.67 -9.90
CA ALA A 564 -24.07 9.87 -8.45
C ALA A 564 -23.37 8.74 -7.67
N ASN A 565 -23.44 7.49 -8.17
CA ASN A 565 -22.76 6.36 -7.53
C ASN A 565 -21.23 6.44 -7.65
N ILE A 566 -20.66 6.83 -8.80
CA ILE A 566 -19.20 7.00 -8.93
C ILE A 566 -18.67 8.20 -8.13
N ILE A 567 -19.47 9.25 -7.92
CA ILE A 567 -19.09 10.36 -7.04
C ILE A 567 -19.15 9.91 -5.56
N PHE A 568 -20.18 9.12 -5.17
CA PHE A 568 -20.26 8.51 -3.84
C PHE A 568 -19.09 7.55 -3.56
N LYS A 569 -18.76 6.67 -4.52
CA LYS A 569 -17.55 5.83 -4.50
C LYS A 569 -16.30 6.67 -4.27
N THR A 570 -16.11 7.71 -5.09
CA THR A 570 -14.94 8.59 -5.00
C THR A 570 -14.80 9.16 -3.60
N ILE A 571 -15.81 9.86 -3.07
CA ILE A 571 -15.70 10.46 -1.73
C ILE A 571 -15.50 9.41 -0.63
N ALA A 572 -16.26 8.32 -0.63
CA ALA A 572 -16.20 7.32 0.44
C ALA A 572 -14.92 6.48 0.42
N PHE A 573 -14.42 6.09 -0.76
CA PHE A 573 -13.14 5.39 -0.89
C PHE A 573 -11.96 6.32 -0.61
N ILE A 574 -11.86 7.43 -1.34
CA ILE A 574 -10.63 8.24 -1.38
C ILE A 574 -10.37 8.95 -0.04
N THR A 575 -11.42 9.31 0.71
CA THR A 575 -11.29 9.89 2.06
C THR A 575 -10.55 8.92 3.00
N SER A 576 -10.83 7.62 2.93
CA SER A 576 -10.10 6.61 3.71
C SER A 576 -8.70 6.36 3.16
N ASN A 577 -8.54 6.23 1.83
CA ASN A 577 -7.26 5.94 1.19
C ASN A 577 -6.22 7.05 1.43
N GLN A 578 -6.61 8.32 1.21
CA GLN A 578 -5.74 9.47 1.45
C GLN A 578 -5.39 9.68 2.92
N ALA A 579 -6.30 9.34 3.85
CA ALA A 579 -5.99 9.35 5.28
C ALA A 579 -4.87 8.35 5.62
N ILE A 580 -4.92 7.14 5.04
CA ILE A 580 -3.93 6.08 5.24
C ILE A 580 -2.59 6.46 4.59
N ALA A 581 -2.59 6.95 3.35
CA ALA A 581 -1.37 7.41 2.66
C ALA A 581 -0.66 8.54 3.43
N PHE A 582 -1.42 9.56 3.84
CA PHE A 582 -0.94 10.68 4.66
C PHE A 582 -0.39 10.21 6.02
N ALA A 583 -1.00 9.20 6.65
CA ALA A 583 -0.48 8.59 7.88
C ALA A 583 0.84 7.82 7.64
N GLY A 584 1.00 7.17 6.47
CA GLY A 584 2.24 6.51 6.07
C GLY A 584 3.41 7.48 5.86
N ASP A 585 3.19 8.59 5.15
CA ASP A 585 4.20 9.65 5.02
C ASP A 585 4.48 10.34 6.36
N LEU A 586 3.51 10.44 7.28
CA LEU A 586 3.77 10.87 8.65
C LEU A 586 4.63 9.87 9.44
N LYS A 587 4.52 8.56 9.22
CA LYS A 587 5.45 7.57 9.79
C LYS A 587 6.86 7.74 9.22
N LEU A 588 7.00 7.97 7.91
CA LEU A 588 8.28 8.33 7.30
C LEU A 588 8.87 9.61 7.93
N GLY A 589 8.05 10.65 8.15
CA GLY A 589 8.43 11.86 8.86
C GLY A 589 8.90 11.61 10.30
N HIS A 590 8.22 10.72 11.03
CA HIS A 590 8.58 10.28 12.38
C HIS A 590 9.92 9.51 12.40
N TYR A 591 10.14 8.59 11.45
CA TYR A 591 11.40 7.87 11.31
C TYR A 591 12.57 8.79 10.92
N MET A 592 12.33 9.82 10.12
CA MET A 592 13.35 10.77 9.67
C MET A 592 13.45 12.05 10.53
N LYS A 593 12.69 12.11 11.65
CA LYS A 593 12.65 13.22 12.62
C LYS A 593 12.42 14.59 11.97
N ILE A 594 11.38 14.65 11.15
CA ILE A 594 10.91 15.87 10.48
C ILE A 594 9.87 16.56 11.38
N PRO A 595 9.96 17.89 11.61
CA PRO A 595 8.96 18.62 12.40
C PRO A 595 7.53 18.40 11.88
N PRO A 596 6.57 17.90 12.69
CA PRO A 596 5.24 17.52 12.22
C PRO A 596 4.46 18.63 11.49
N ARG A 597 4.67 19.89 11.89
CA ARG A 597 4.06 21.08 11.24
C ARG A 597 4.56 21.32 9.82
N ILE A 598 5.81 20.98 9.52
CA ILE A 598 6.34 21.03 8.16
C ILE A 598 5.80 19.85 7.37
N MET A 599 5.82 18.64 7.93
CA MET A 599 5.21 17.43 7.31
C MET A 599 3.74 17.62 6.90
N PHE A 600 2.95 18.31 7.71
CA PHE A 600 1.57 18.69 7.36
C PHE A 600 1.53 19.68 6.20
N MET A 601 2.28 20.78 6.30
CA MET A 601 2.24 21.86 5.31
C MET A 601 2.73 21.41 3.93
N VAL A 602 3.81 20.63 3.85
CA VAL A 602 4.35 20.17 2.56
C VAL A 602 3.35 19.25 1.84
N GLN A 603 2.66 18.36 2.57
CA GLN A 603 1.64 17.48 2.00
C GLN A 603 0.41 18.28 1.52
N VAL A 604 -0.15 19.14 2.37
CA VAL A 604 -1.34 19.95 2.02
C VAL A 604 -1.06 20.84 0.80
N VAL A 605 0.09 21.52 0.75
CA VAL A 605 0.46 22.40 -0.38
C VAL A 605 0.71 21.60 -1.66
N ALA A 606 1.42 20.46 -1.59
CA ALA A 606 1.65 19.61 -2.76
C ALA A 606 0.33 19.11 -3.36
N SER A 607 -0.60 18.60 -2.54
CA SER A 607 -1.88 18.10 -3.02
C SER A 607 -2.81 19.19 -3.55
N VAL A 608 -2.84 20.39 -2.94
CA VAL A 608 -3.61 21.53 -3.49
C VAL A 608 -3.12 21.90 -4.89
N ILE A 609 -1.80 22.03 -5.06
CA ILE A 609 -1.18 22.36 -6.36
C ILE A 609 -1.44 21.24 -7.37
N ALA A 610 -1.25 19.98 -6.98
CA ALA A 610 -1.45 18.84 -7.86
C ALA A 610 -2.91 18.68 -8.29
N CYS A 611 -3.90 18.90 -7.42
CA CYS A 611 -5.32 18.82 -7.79
C CYS A 611 -5.67 19.78 -8.95
N VAL A 612 -5.19 21.03 -8.90
CA VAL A 612 -5.37 21.98 -9.99
C VAL A 612 -4.60 21.51 -11.23
N TRP A 613 -3.33 21.14 -11.06
CA TRP A 613 -2.44 20.76 -12.17
C TRP A 613 -2.92 19.55 -12.97
N VAL A 614 -3.38 18.48 -12.32
CA VAL A 614 -3.89 17.29 -13.03
C VAL A 614 -5.21 17.56 -13.75
N THR A 615 -6.08 18.45 -13.23
CA THR A 615 -7.30 18.87 -13.96
C THR A 615 -6.96 19.69 -15.20
N VAL A 616 -5.99 20.60 -15.12
CA VAL A 616 -5.50 21.37 -16.28
C VAL A 616 -4.90 20.44 -17.35
N ILE A 617 -4.10 19.44 -16.95
CA ILE A 617 -3.51 18.47 -17.87
C ILE A 617 -4.58 17.58 -18.51
N GLN A 618 -5.56 17.08 -17.75
CA GLN A 618 -6.63 16.25 -18.32
C GLN A 618 -7.51 17.04 -19.29
N ASP A 619 -7.87 18.29 -18.96
CA ASP A 619 -8.66 19.14 -19.85
C ASP A 619 -7.88 19.47 -21.14
N TRP A 620 -6.58 19.74 -21.03
CA TRP A 620 -5.68 19.91 -22.18
C TRP A 620 -5.62 18.64 -23.05
N MET A 621 -5.45 17.45 -22.46
CA MET A 621 -5.44 16.19 -23.21
C MET A 621 -6.76 15.96 -23.95
N LEU A 622 -7.89 16.17 -23.28
CA LEU A 622 -9.22 16.05 -23.87
C LEU A 622 -9.49 17.05 -25.01
N GLY A 623 -8.81 18.20 -25.01
CA GLY A 623 -8.90 19.20 -26.08
C GLY A 623 -7.90 19.02 -27.23
N ASN A 624 -6.86 18.19 -27.08
CA ASN A 624 -5.75 18.08 -28.05
C ASN A 624 -5.49 16.66 -28.57
N VAL A 625 -5.94 15.61 -27.86
CA VAL A 625 -5.78 14.21 -28.27
C VAL A 625 -7.07 13.74 -28.97
N VAL A 626 -7.02 13.67 -30.30
CA VAL A 626 -8.10 13.12 -31.11
C VAL A 626 -8.30 11.63 -30.77
N ASP A 627 -9.57 11.21 -30.71
CA ASP A 627 -10.04 9.85 -30.39
C ASP A 627 -9.45 9.25 -29.10
N ILE A 628 -9.24 10.10 -28.09
CA ILE A 628 -8.81 9.67 -26.76
C ILE A 628 -9.78 8.65 -26.16
N CYS A 629 -9.23 7.62 -25.53
CA CYS A 629 -9.91 6.41 -25.05
C CYS A 629 -10.50 5.48 -26.13
N SER A 630 -10.29 5.74 -27.42
CA SER A 630 -10.61 4.78 -28.48
C SER A 630 -9.66 3.57 -28.46
N PRO A 631 -10.14 2.34 -28.72
CA PRO A 631 -9.28 1.18 -28.96
C PRO A 631 -8.24 1.42 -30.07
N ASP A 632 -8.58 2.19 -31.10
CA ASP A 632 -7.72 2.38 -32.28
C ASP A 632 -6.83 3.64 -32.20
N GLN A 633 -6.77 4.28 -31.03
CA GLN A 633 -6.00 5.51 -30.82
C GLN A 633 -4.49 5.27 -31.07
N PRO A 634 -3.85 5.93 -32.06
CA PRO A 634 -2.56 5.51 -32.61
C PRO A 634 -1.34 5.74 -31.70
N GLN A 635 -1.50 6.51 -30.61
CA GLN A 635 -0.46 6.74 -29.61
C GLN A 635 -0.61 5.81 -28.39
N GLY A 636 -1.69 5.04 -28.32
CA GLY A 636 -2.03 4.10 -27.26
C GLY A 636 -2.84 4.70 -26.10
N PHE A 637 -3.48 5.87 -26.28
CA PHE A 637 -4.33 6.48 -25.25
C PHE A 637 -5.71 5.79 -25.13
N ARG A 638 -5.69 4.53 -24.66
CA ARG A 638 -6.85 3.62 -24.55
C ARG A 638 -7.59 3.68 -23.20
N CYS A 639 -7.13 4.51 -22.24
CA CYS A 639 -7.79 4.75 -20.94
C CYS A 639 -8.24 3.46 -20.18
N PRO A 640 -7.31 2.54 -19.84
CA PRO A 640 -7.65 1.25 -19.24
C PRO A 640 -8.30 1.36 -17.84
N GLY A 641 -7.79 2.27 -17.00
CA GLY A 641 -8.38 2.56 -15.68
C GLY A 641 -9.80 3.10 -15.80
N SER A 642 -9.98 4.08 -16.67
CA SER A 642 -11.27 4.74 -16.97
C SER A 642 -12.30 3.77 -17.55
N THR A 643 -11.88 2.84 -18.40
CA THR A 643 -12.76 1.78 -18.95
C THR A 643 -13.25 0.84 -17.83
N THR A 644 -12.38 0.50 -16.89
CA THR A 644 -12.74 -0.30 -15.71
C THR A 644 -13.67 0.49 -14.77
N PHE A 645 -13.41 1.79 -14.59
CA PHE A 645 -14.22 2.69 -13.78
C PHE A 645 -15.63 2.91 -14.36
N TYR A 646 -15.72 3.08 -15.69
CA TYR A 646 -16.97 3.08 -16.43
C TYR A 646 -17.73 1.76 -16.29
N THR A 647 -17.07 0.62 -16.50
CA THR A 647 -17.69 -0.71 -16.32
C THR A 647 -18.30 -0.88 -14.93
N ALA A 648 -17.59 -0.47 -13.88
CA ALA A 648 -18.10 -0.48 -12.51
C ALA A 648 -19.33 0.46 -12.33
N SER A 649 -19.34 1.62 -12.99
CA SER A 649 -20.50 2.53 -12.98
C SER A 649 -21.76 1.92 -13.63
N VAL A 650 -21.61 1.04 -14.63
CA VAL A 650 -22.72 0.30 -15.24
C VAL A 650 -23.31 -0.71 -14.25
N ILE A 651 -22.45 -1.56 -13.68
CA ILE A 651 -22.81 -2.65 -12.77
C ILE A 651 -23.50 -2.11 -11.52
N TRP A 652 -22.85 -1.18 -10.82
CA TRP A 652 -23.29 -0.73 -9.50
C TRP A 652 -24.23 0.48 -9.54
N GLY A 653 -24.10 1.33 -10.55
CA GLY A 653 -24.79 2.62 -10.60
C GLY A 653 -25.98 2.66 -11.58
N ALA A 654 -25.83 2.15 -12.80
CA ALA A 654 -26.91 2.13 -13.79
C ALA A 654 -27.87 0.96 -13.55
N VAL A 655 -27.43 -0.28 -13.81
CA VAL A 655 -28.26 -1.49 -13.62
C VAL A 655 -28.60 -1.68 -12.14
N GLY A 656 -27.60 -1.46 -11.29
CA GLY A 656 -27.71 -1.40 -9.84
C GLY A 656 -27.67 -2.76 -9.16
N PRO A 657 -27.18 -2.84 -7.90
CA PRO A 657 -26.97 -4.11 -7.22
C PRO A 657 -28.27 -4.89 -6.96
N ARG A 658 -29.42 -4.22 -6.98
CA ARG A 658 -30.75 -4.84 -6.87
C ARG A 658 -31.07 -5.81 -8.01
N ARG A 659 -30.56 -5.59 -9.23
CA ARG A 659 -30.83 -6.45 -10.41
C ARG A 659 -29.80 -7.56 -10.59
N LEU A 660 -28.63 -7.44 -9.95
CA LEU A 660 -27.51 -8.38 -10.14
C LEU A 660 -27.25 -9.25 -8.91
N PHE A 661 -27.36 -8.72 -7.68
CA PHE A 661 -26.92 -9.40 -6.45
C PHE A 661 -28.00 -9.61 -5.39
N SER A 662 -29.17 -8.94 -5.45
CA SER A 662 -30.27 -9.22 -4.51
C SER A 662 -30.83 -10.65 -4.66
N PRO A 663 -31.46 -11.25 -3.62
CA PRO A 663 -32.00 -12.62 -3.70
C PRO A 663 -32.88 -12.85 -4.93
N GLY A 664 -32.59 -13.92 -5.70
CA GLY A 664 -33.23 -14.23 -6.98
C GLY A 664 -32.53 -13.67 -8.22
N ALA A 665 -31.61 -12.71 -8.07
CA ALA A 665 -30.80 -12.18 -9.16
C ALA A 665 -29.63 -13.12 -9.54
N PRO A 666 -29.06 -13.02 -10.76
CA PRO A 666 -28.08 -13.99 -11.29
C PRO A 666 -26.84 -14.21 -10.39
N TYR A 667 -26.27 -13.14 -9.83
CA TYR A 667 -25.06 -13.18 -9.01
C TYR A 667 -25.34 -13.19 -7.51
N SER A 668 -26.59 -13.44 -7.10
CA SER A 668 -27.03 -13.42 -5.69
C SER A 668 -26.29 -14.42 -4.79
N SER A 669 -25.76 -15.51 -5.34
CA SER A 669 -24.92 -16.46 -4.62
C SER A 669 -23.60 -15.88 -4.12
N LEU A 670 -23.11 -14.76 -4.70
CA LEU A 670 -21.93 -14.06 -4.17
C LEU A 670 -22.18 -13.39 -2.81
N LEU A 671 -23.42 -13.12 -2.41
CA LEU A 671 -23.71 -12.56 -1.08
C LEU A 671 -23.28 -13.49 0.07
N TRP A 672 -23.13 -14.80 -0.17
CA TRP A 672 -22.60 -15.74 0.83
C TRP A 672 -21.16 -15.46 1.25
N PHE A 673 -20.41 -14.65 0.50
CA PHE A 673 -19.08 -14.21 0.92
C PHE A 673 -19.13 -13.27 2.15
N PHE A 674 -20.23 -12.54 2.38
CA PHE A 674 -20.37 -11.72 3.59
C PHE A 674 -20.32 -12.55 4.90
N PRO A 675 -21.18 -13.57 5.13
CA PRO A 675 -21.08 -14.41 6.33
C PRO A 675 -19.78 -15.23 6.37
N VAL A 676 -19.19 -15.64 5.24
CA VAL A 676 -17.85 -16.25 5.22
C VAL A 676 -16.81 -15.28 5.78
N GLY A 677 -16.82 -14.02 5.34
CA GLY A 677 -15.92 -12.98 5.87
C GLY A 677 -16.14 -12.65 7.35
N ILE A 678 -17.38 -12.71 7.84
CA ILE A 678 -17.71 -12.56 9.28
C ILE A 678 -17.14 -13.72 10.11
N LEU A 679 -17.34 -14.96 9.65
CA LEU A 679 -17.06 -16.16 10.45
C LEU A 679 -15.60 -16.61 10.37
N ALA A 680 -14.95 -16.50 9.21
CA ALA A 680 -13.60 -17.04 8.98
C ALA A 680 -12.52 -16.51 9.95
N PRO A 681 -12.51 -15.25 10.42
CA PRO A 681 -11.53 -14.79 11.42
C PRO A 681 -11.65 -15.46 12.80
N ILE A 682 -12.82 -16.00 13.16
CA ILE A 682 -13.11 -16.46 14.53
C ILE A 682 -12.34 -17.74 14.91
N PRO A 683 -12.34 -18.84 14.12
CA PRO A 683 -11.57 -20.04 14.45
C PRO A 683 -10.07 -19.79 14.61
N PHE A 684 -9.47 -18.99 13.72
CA PHE A 684 -8.02 -18.71 13.76
C PHE A 684 -7.63 -17.86 14.97
N TYR A 685 -8.47 -16.92 15.42
CA TYR A 685 -8.27 -16.21 16.68
C TYR A 685 -8.30 -17.15 17.89
N LEU A 686 -9.26 -18.07 17.94
CA LEU A 686 -9.36 -19.05 19.04
C LEU A 686 -8.18 -20.02 19.05
N LEU A 687 -7.74 -20.50 17.88
CA LEU A 687 -6.56 -21.35 17.73
C LEU A 687 -5.26 -20.62 18.10
N ALA A 688 -5.10 -19.36 17.71
CA ALA A 688 -3.94 -18.55 18.09
C ALA A 688 -3.90 -18.28 19.60
N ARG A 689 -5.05 -18.00 20.24
CA ARG A 689 -5.13 -17.88 21.71
C ARG A 689 -4.87 -19.19 22.45
N ARG A 690 -5.22 -20.35 21.85
CA ARG A 690 -4.93 -21.67 22.45
C ARG A 690 -3.47 -22.09 22.27
N PHE A 691 -2.82 -21.62 21.21
CA PHE A 691 -1.44 -21.99 20.84
C PHE A 691 -0.61 -20.75 20.41
N PRO A 692 -0.24 -19.85 21.34
CA PRO A 692 0.35 -18.53 21.00
C PRO A 692 1.69 -18.59 20.27
N LEU A 693 2.44 -19.69 20.41
CA LEU A 693 3.73 -19.92 19.72
C LEU A 693 3.59 -20.67 18.37
N SER A 694 2.36 -20.98 17.96
CA SER A 694 2.04 -21.70 16.71
C SER A 694 1.91 -20.75 15.50
N PHE A 695 1.87 -21.33 14.30
CA PHE A 695 1.73 -20.57 13.05
C PHE A 695 0.38 -19.88 12.89
N TYR A 696 -0.66 -20.26 13.65
CA TYR A 696 -1.98 -19.64 13.61
C TYR A 696 -1.96 -18.12 13.86
N ARG A 697 -0.98 -17.59 14.60
CA ARG A 697 -0.81 -16.15 14.81
C ARG A 697 -0.48 -15.35 13.54
N TYR A 698 -0.02 -16.03 12.49
CA TYR A 698 0.30 -15.42 11.20
C TYR A 698 -0.87 -15.45 10.20
N ILE A 699 -2.00 -16.07 10.53
CA ILE A 699 -3.15 -16.17 9.63
C ILE A 699 -4.00 -14.90 9.76
N ASN A 700 -4.06 -14.13 8.68
CA ASN A 700 -4.75 -12.85 8.63
C ASN A 700 -5.80 -12.92 7.50
N ILE A 701 -7.03 -13.28 7.90
CA ILE A 701 -8.17 -13.44 6.98
C ILE A 701 -8.53 -12.16 6.21
N PRO A 702 -8.43 -10.95 6.81
CA PRO A 702 -8.45 -9.72 6.04
C PRO A 702 -7.43 -9.69 4.91
N VAL A 703 -6.15 -10.00 5.16
CA VAL A 703 -5.12 -10.06 4.11
C VAL A 703 -5.40 -11.15 3.08
N PHE A 704 -5.89 -12.32 3.51
CA PHE A 704 -6.25 -13.42 2.62
C PHE A 704 -7.24 -12.96 1.53
N PHE A 705 -8.33 -12.26 1.90
CA PHE A 705 -9.25 -11.72 0.90
C PHE A 705 -8.75 -10.43 0.25
N ALA A 706 -8.22 -9.49 1.04
CA ALA A 706 -7.78 -8.17 0.57
C ALA A 706 -6.62 -8.22 -0.42
N GLY A 707 -5.68 -9.15 -0.24
CA GLY A 707 -4.46 -9.21 -1.04
C GLY A 707 -4.73 -9.41 -2.53
N LEU A 708 -5.89 -9.99 -2.88
CA LEU A 708 -6.31 -10.27 -4.26
C LEU A 708 -6.96 -9.07 -4.97
N ALA A 709 -6.95 -7.88 -4.35
CA ALA A 709 -7.61 -6.65 -4.81
C ALA A 709 -7.37 -6.27 -6.27
N ALA A 710 -6.19 -6.57 -6.81
CA ALA A 710 -5.78 -6.12 -8.13
C ALA A 710 -6.25 -7.05 -9.28
N LEU A 711 -6.94 -8.16 -8.99
CA LEU A 711 -7.46 -9.10 -10.00
C LEU A 711 -8.93 -8.79 -10.34
N PRO A 712 -9.28 -8.48 -11.60
CA PRO A 712 -8.46 -7.86 -12.65
C PRO A 712 -8.13 -6.37 -12.33
N PRO A 713 -7.19 -5.70 -13.03
CA PRO A 713 -6.52 -6.07 -14.29
C PRO A 713 -5.18 -6.81 -14.13
N ALA A 714 -4.70 -7.07 -12.91
CA ALA A 714 -3.54 -7.93 -12.70
C ALA A 714 -3.84 -9.36 -13.18
N SER A 715 -2.81 -10.06 -13.62
CA SER A 715 -2.85 -11.46 -14.05
C SER A 715 -2.32 -12.39 -12.96
N GLY A 716 -2.51 -13.71 -13.12
CA GLY A 716 -1.93 -14.70 -12.21
C GLY A 716 -0.40 -14.68 -12.16
N LEU A 717 0.24 -14.28 -13.27
CA LEU A 717 1.69 -14.12 -13.38
C LEU A 717 2.24 -13.10 -12.37
N ASN A 718 1.51 -11.99 -12.15
CA ASN A 718 1.90 -10.95 -11.21
C ASN A 718 1.91 -11.50 -9.78
N TYR A 719 0.88 -12.25 -9.38
CA TYR A 719 0.77 -12.83 -8.03
C TYR A 719 1.78 -13.96 -7.82
N ALA A 720 1.87 -14.91 -8.74
CA ALA A 720 2.74 -16.07 -8.59
C ALA A 720 4.22 -15.69 -8.54
N SER A 721 4.66 -14.74 -9.38
CA SER A 721 6.04 -14.24 -9.37
C SER A 721 6.36 -13.37 -8.15
N TRP A 722 5.42 -12.53 -7.69
CA TRP A 722 5.56 -11.76 -6.45
C TRP A 722 5.72 -12.66 -5.23
N VAL A 723 4.91 -13.73 -5.10
CA VAL A 723 5.06 -14.73 -4.03
C VAL A 723 6.39 -15.47 -4.13
N LEU A 724 6.83 -15.88 -5.33
CA LEU A 724 8.11 -16.57 -5.52
C LEU A 724 9.31 -15.70 -5.10
N VAL A 725 9.35 -14.44 -5.52
CA VAL A 725 10.43 -13.52 -5.15
C VAL A 725 10.36 -13.18 -3.66
N GLY A 726 9.16 -13.01 -3.09
CA GLY A 726 8.95 -12.88 -1.65
C GLY A 726 9.50 -14.05 -0.85
N PHE A 727 9.28 -15.28 -1.32
CA PHE A 727 9.82 -16.50 -0.70
C PHE A 727 11.36 -16.51 -0.72
N ILE A 728 11.96 -16.22 -1.87
CA ILE A 728 13.43 -16.20 -2.01
C ILE A 728 14.05 -15.18 -1.05
N PHE A 729 13.56 -13.93 -1.04
CA PHE A 729 14.19 -12.87 -0.24
C PHE A 729 13.77 -12.86 1.24
N ASN A 730 12.48 -12.98 1.54
CA ASN A 730 11.95 -12.82 2.91
C ASN A 730 11.82 -14.12 3.70
N TYR A 731 11.86 -15.30 3.05
CA TYR A 731 11.92 -16.58 3.75
C TYR A 731 13.33 -17.20 3.69
N ILE A 732 13.89 -17.45 2.51
CA ILE A 732 15.19 -18.13 2.37
C ILE A 732 16.35 -17.21 2.79
N ILE A 733 16.55 -16.09 2.08
CA ILE A 733 17.70 -15.20 2.31
C ILE A 733 17.63 -14.56 3.70
N ARG A 734 16.45 -14.14 4.17
CA ARG A 734 16.26 -13.63 5.54
C ARG A 734 16.68 -14.64 6.62
N ARG A 735 16.46 -15.94 6.43
CA ARG A 735 16.84 -16.98 7.41
C ARG A 735 18.31 -17.39 7.31
N LEU A 736 18.81 -17.68 6.11
CA LEU A 736 20.17 -18.18 5.90
C LEU A 736 21.24 -17.08 5.96
N HIS A 737 20.90 -15.86 5.51
CA HIS A 737 21.85 -14.76 5.31
C HIS A 737 21.32 -13.45 5.93
N PHE A 738 20.78 -13.51 7.15
CA PHE A 738 20.12 -12.38 7.82
C PHE A 738 20.95 -11.07 7.85
N ARG A 739 22.28 -11.16 8.03
CA ARG A 739 23.19 -9.99 7.98
C ARG A 739 23.23 -9.31 6.61
N TRP A 740 23.10 -10.06 5.51
CA TRP A 740 22.96 -9.51 4.16
C TRP A 740 21.57 -8.88 3.99
N TRP A 741 20.52 -9.58 4.42
CA TRP A 741 19.14 -9.12 4.30
C TRP A 741 18.94 -7.76 4.99
N MET A 742 19.34 -7.63 6.26
CA MET A 742 19.27 -6.35 6.99
C MET A 742 20.07 -5.21 6.31
N ARG A 743 21.22 -5.50 5.68
CA ARG A 743 22.07 -4.46 5.10
C ARG A 743 21.61 -4.00 3.71
N TYR A 744 21.04 -4.90 2.91
CA TYR A 744 20.86 -4.68 1.47
C TYR A 744 19.44 -4.90 0.95
N ASN A 745 18.54 -5.61 1.63
CA ASN A 745 17.24 -6.02 1.07
C ASN A 745 16.37 -4.82 0.62
N TYR A 746 16.16 -3.84 1.51
CA TYR A 746 15.42 -2.62 1.17
C TYR A 746 16.13 -1.75 0.12
N ILE A 747 17.46 -1.79 0.09
CA ILE A 747 18.28 -1.06 -0.90
C ILE A 747 18.16 -1.72 -2.28
N LEU A 748 18.08 -3.06 -2.32
CA LEU A 748 17.86 -3.81 -3.54
C LEU A 748 16.48 -3.51 -4.13
N SER A 749 15.41 -3.51 -3.32
CA SER A 749 14.08 -3.06 -3.80
C SER A 749 14.18 -1.68 -4.45
N ALA A 750 14.63 -0.68 -3.67
CA ALA A 750 14.73 0.69 -4.16
C ALA A 750 15.57 0.80 -5.45
N ALA A 751 16.65 0.02 -5.59
CA ALA A 751 17.49 0.00 -6.78
C ALA A 751 16.80 -0.64 -8.00
N LEU A 752 16.07 -1.74 -7.82
CA LEU A 752 15.29 -2.39 -8.87
C LEU A 752 14.10 -1.51 -9.32
N ASP A 753 13.38 -0.94 -8.35
CA ASP A 753 12.27 0.00 -8.57
C ASP A 753 12.75 1.24 -9.36
N SER A 754 13.93 1.78 -9.00
CA SER A 754 14.55 2.92 -9.69
C SER A 754 15.07 2.58 -11.09
N GLY A 755 15.73 1.42 -11.25
CA GLY A 755 16.30 1.00 -12.53
C GLY A 755 15.22 0.78 -13.58
N VAL A 756 14.11 0.13 -13.20
CA VAL A 756 12.91 0.01 -14.04
C VAL A 756 12.30 1.38 -14.33
N ALA A 757 12.12 2.25 -13.33
CA ALA A 757 11.52 3.57 -13.57
C ALA A 757 12.31 4.39 -14.60
N PHE A 758 13.65 4.45 -14.49
CA PHE A 758 14.47 5.12 -15.50
C PHE A 758 14.47 4.38 -16.85
N GLY A 759 14.50 3.04 -16.86
CA GLY A 759 14.47 2.24 -18.09
C GLY A 759 13.17 2.45 -18.87
N MET A 760 12.04 2.43 -18.17
CA MET A 760 10.69 2.64 -18.70
C MET A 760 10.52 4.06 -19.27
N VAL A 761 11.01 5.08 -18.56
CA VAL A 761 11.03 6.48 -19.05
C VAL A 761 11.88 6.61 -20.32
N VAL A 762 13.08 6.03 -20.37
CA VAL A 762 13.95 6.13 -21.56
C VAL A 762 13.37 5.36 -22.75
N VAL A 763 12.91 4.11 -22.57
CA VAL A 763 12.26 3.32 -23.62
C VAL A 763 11.03 4.06 -24.17
N PHE A 764 10.20 4.66 -23.29
CA PHE A 764 9.04 5.44 -23.71
C PHE A 764 9.43 6.66 -24.56
N PHE A 765 10.27 7.57 -24.04
CA PHE A 765 10.58 8.82 -24.75
C PHE A 765 11.51 8.64 -25.97
N ALA A 766 12.44 7.68 -25.95
CA ALA A 766 13.41 7.49 -27.02
C ALA A 766 12.94 6.54 -28.14
N LEU A 767 12.04 5.59 -27.84
CA LEU A 767 11.64 4.53 -28.79
C LEU A 767 10.13 4.51 -29.07
N GLY A 768 9.31 4.77 -28.04
CA GLY A 768 7.84 4.71 -28.14
C GLY A 768 7.13 5.99 -28.59
N LEU A 769 7.69 7.17 -28.28
CA LEU A 769 7.10 8.49 -28.55
C LEU A 769 7.49 9.16 -29.90
N PRO A 770 8.63 8.86 -30.56
CA PRO A 770 9.03 9.56 -31.80
C PRO A 770 8.11 9.39 -33.04
N LYS A 771 7.17 10.35 -33.18
CA LYS A 771 6.40 10.75 -34.37
C LYS A 771 5.21 9.87 -34.84
N PRO A 772 4.20 10.47 -35.51
CA PRO A 772 2.91 9.81 -35.79
C PRO A 772 2.81 9.14 -37.18
N SER A 773 3.82 9.29 -38.05
CA SER A 773 3.72 8.97 -39.48
C SER A 773 4.30 7.61 -39.90
N THR A 774 4.94 6.88 -38.98
CA THR A 774 5.65 5.61 -39.25
C THR A 774 5.46 4.56 -38.16
N GLY A 775 4.73 4.89 -37.08
CA GLY A 775 4.87 4.22 -35.79
C GLY A 775 6.20 4.56 -35.10
N GLY A 776 6.29 4.23 -33.81
CA GLY A 776 7.56 4.22 -33.07
C GLY A 776 8.44 3.05 -33.50
N VAL A 777 9.62 2.89 -32.87
CA VAL A 777 10.55 1.81 -33.22
C VAL A 777 10.01 0.46 -32.72
N GLN A 778 9.16 -0.19 -33.51
CA GLN A 778 8.57 -1.49 -33.18
C GLN A 778 9.47 -2.62 -33.70
N LEU A 779 10.10 -3.34 -32.76
CA LEU A 779 10.96 -4.48 -33.08
C LEU A 779 10.09 -5.73 -33.36
N ASN A 780 9.65 -5.87 -34.61
CA ASN A 780 8.75 -6.96 -35.03
C ASN A 780 9.52 -8.25 -35.31
N TRP A 781 9.61 -9.11 -34.29
CA TRP A 781 10.21 -10.46 -34.37
C TRP A 781 9.51 -11.43 -33.42
N TRP A 782 9.88 -12.72 -33.48
CA TRP A 782 9.23 -13.80 -32.71
C TRP A 782 9.03 -13.48 -31.23
N GLY A 783 10.06 -13.05 -30.49
CA GLY A 783 9.94 -12.76 -29.05
C GLY A 783 8.97 -11.63 -28.69
N ASN A 784 8.63 -10.75 -29.63
CA ASN A 784 7.62 -9.71 -29.45
C ASN A 784 6.22 -10.10 -29.95
N MET A 785 6.11 -11.06 -30.88
CA MET A 785 4.84 -11.49 -31.46
C MET A 785 4.28 -12.80 -30.85
N VAL A 786 5.13 -13.66 -30.30
CA VAL A 786 4.75 -15.04 -29.89
C VAL A 786 3.65 -15.09 -28.83
N TRP A 787 3.67 -14.16 -27.86
CA TRP A 787 2.65 -14.11 -26.81
C TRP A 787 1.32 -13.54 -27.32
N GLN A 788 1.36 -12.68 -28.35
CA GLN A 788 0.19 -12.06 -28.97
C GLN A 788 -0.60 -13.05 -29.86
N ASN A 789 0.11 -14.00 -30.49
CA ASN A 789 -0.48 -14.98 -31.41
C ASN A 789 -1.07 -16.19 -30.65
N THR A 790 -1.96 -15.96 -29.70
CA THR A 790 -2.53 -16.97 -28.79
C THR A 790 -4.05 -16.80 -28.62
N ALA A 791 -4.76 -17.91 -28.35
CA ALA A 791 -6.20 -17.88 -28.04
C ALA A 791 -6.52 -17.08 -26.75
N ASP A 792 -5.53 -16.94 -25.85
CA ASP A 792 -5.56 -16.06 -24.67
C ASP A 792 -5.72 -14.57 -25.05
N VAL A 793 -4.89 -14.09 -25.99
CA VAL A 793 -4.92 -12.68 -26.44
C VAL A 793 -6.11 -12.42 -27.37
N ALA A 794 -6.55 -13.43 -28.13
CA ALA A 794 -7.78 -13.36 -28.92
C ALA A 794 -9.07 -13.47 -28.08
N GLY A 795 -8.98 -13.76 -26.77
CA GLY A 795 -10.13 -13.81 -25.86
C GLY A 795 -11.16 -14.89 -26.20
N ILE A 796 -10.73 -16.04 -26.72
CA ILE A 796 -11.66 -17.07 -27.22
C ILE A 796 -12.37 -17.78 -26.04
N PRO A 797 -13.72 -17.76 -25.97
CA PRO A 797 -14.47 -18.42 -24.90
C PRO A 797 -14.45 -19.96 -25.03
N PHE A 798 -14.68 -20.66 -23.92
CA PHE A 798 -14.68 -22.13 -23.91
C PHE A 798 -15.89 -22.75 -24.64
N LYS A 799 -17.04 -22.07 -24.63
CA LYS A 799 -18.22 -22.43 -25.41
C LYS A 799 -18.45 -21.39 -26.51
N PRO A 800 -18.79 -21.80 -27.74
CA PRO A 800 -19.35 -20.89 -28.73
C PRO A 800 -20.72 -20.39 -28.27
N LEU A 801 -21.19 -19.29 -28.86
CA LEU A 801 -22.55 -18.78 -28.66
C LEU A 801 -23.59 -19.87 -28.99
N PRO A 802 -24.70 -19.99 -28.23
CA PRO A 802 -25.77 -20.93 -28.53
C PRO A 802 -26.43 -20.68 -29.89
N ASP A 803 -26.98 -21.72 -30.52
CA ASP A 803 -27.64 -21.64 -31.84
C ASP A 803 -28.85 -20.68 -31.86
N ILE A 804 -29.43 -20.37 -30.68
CA ILE A 804 -30.49 -19.36 -30.50
C ILE A 804 -29.99 -17.90 -30.61
N GLY A 805 -28.68 -17.69 -30.78
CA GLY A 805 -28.05 -16.38 -30.99
C GLY A 805 -27.80 -15.56 -29.72
N PHE A 806 -28.26 -15.99 -28.54
CA PHE A 806 -28.07 -15.27 -27.28
C PHE A 806 -27.83 -16.18 -26.06
N VAL A 807 -27.22 -15.59 -25.03
CA VAL A 807 -26.87 -16.23 -23.75
C VAL A 807 -27.85 -15.77 -22.65
N GLY A 808 -28.28 -16.71 -21.80
CA GLY A 808 -29.08 -16.43 -20.60
C GLY A 808 -30.60 -16.53 -20.81
N PRO A 809 -31.41 -15.99 -19.87
CA PRO A 809 -32.86 -16.05 -19.94
C PRO A 809 -33.41 -15.07 -20.98
N SER A 810 -34.54 -15.40 -21.59
CA SER A 810 -35.25 -14.55 -22.56
C SER A 810 -36.00 -13.36 -21.93
N THR A 811 -36.05 -13.27 -20.60
CA THR A 811 -36.67 -12.18 -19.84
C THR A 811 -35.88 -11.87 -18.57
N TRP A 812 -35.86 -10.60 -18.17
CA TRP A 812 -35.13 -10.11 -16.99
C TRP A 812 -35.78 -8.85 -16.39
N SER A 813 -35.33 -8.46 -15.19
CA SER A 813 -35.90 -7.40 -14.34
C SER A 813 -34.90 -6.27 -14.07
#